data_AF-A0A0N0V654-F1
#
_entry.id   AF-A0A0N0V654-F1
#
_cell.length_a   1.000
_cell.length_b   1.000
_cell.length_c   1.000
_cell.angle_alpha   90.00
_cell.angle_beta   90.00
_cell.angle_gamma   90.00
#
_symmetry.space_group_name_H-M   'P 1'
#
loop_
_entity.id
_entity.type
_entity.pdbx_description
1 polymer ?
#
loop_
_entity_poly.entity_id
_entity_poly.type
_entity_poly.pdbx_seq_one_letter_code
_entity_poly.pdbx_strand_id
1 'polypeptide(L)'
;MSTTSPLVDETANITGSPYTPSKRVGTPKVLSEYSNAPTPKTPKSRAYSPDTPRRIADYAPNASIALIGMRGSGLSTLAVLASSALGFRVLDADQYFYKVTGLSRAAYKSAHGISQYRQEELQLMKSMLFDNPTGAIIVCGPGAVEGKGREWLAKFAKEHLIIFILRDAEDIQRHLRVFDLRTIQNLIRRAMPAYRRLSNFEYYNASGTSPRKSNYSSSRGDLSPSALALKNVENDFLNLIHGIVKRDDSYDKYKARHSLSSLPLVSRSLTYALSIPLTTLTTLISELGEVDIEADAVEFTIPMSTFCTDVQDLDDTVADRISRQVSVVRRNICLPIIYQVNSYGMHNMDEFRLLDHGLRLGPEYLCVDLEFDIAQIQTLISSKGQTKIIGHYSASEDGDDGWNSPKQWAMVQRAQALGCDILRICKKATCLADNLAAKHFAHRVHSSEEYTISVIAYNTGHLGRMSCYLNSILSPVTHSLVRKLAPGCPSSSFLTVAEAQRATFASFVLDNQFFGIYGNNTSQSLSPAMHEAAFELLGMPHHYNIYTKDSMDDLFELVKDVKFGGASITAPFKTAVIPKMDFLSEEAKAIGAVNTMICLKSPTMDSLLDKSAAGPTVALFGENTDWIGIHTCVQRNLSPVNAVRRRTTGLIVGAGGMARAAAYAFIRLGIKTIVVHNRTRSRAEDLIAHFKILRNGNNRQHEAELPDSRRESESPDRMTDPVFRILDSKKDTWPEDINLPTIIVSCIATKDIDGKCSVDTSLPENWLSSPTGGVVIEAITIIPQAPIKELQINPPPFNCHLVMVANNNSPLGQRHEGSQVSTTNAMNDNLVDLSQIVDKKQFFIFGHNISHSLSPTLHNAGFQELGFPHHYRIHESENVDQTVEEMINRPDFGGASVTFPHKLQIGKLLDTVSEQGQNIGAINTIVVQEANGRRMLHGDNTDWIGIRRCITKSGIQDFSLSSALVLGAGGAARAACYAIQTLGFHELIVINRTLSKATELTSRFSELKTQAFTSLEEADNAVDADIRLIVACIPADDLGEDKIPTGLFSTTGQGVLVEMAYRPQVTGMMTVAQMHSQWKVYRGVDILEEQGYAQFELWTGRQAPVEAMRSALQARLASA
;
A
#
# COMPACT_ATOMS: atom_id res chain seq x y z
N MET A 1 33.60 31.44 33.55
CA MET A 1 34.32 30.79 34.66
C MET A 1 34.87 29.48 34.12
N SER A 2 36.10 29.51 33.56
CA SER A 2 37.36 29.17 34.25
C SER A 2 37.42 27.66 34.56
N THR A 3 37.97 26.84 33.66
CA THR A 3 39.39 26.39 33.57
C THR A 3 39.71 25.16 34.43
N THR A 4 40.32 24.18 33.74
CA THR A 4 41.42 23.28 34.15
C THR A 4 41.17 22.08 35.09
N SER A 5 41.54 20.92 34.52
CA SER A 5 42.00 19.59 35.02
C SER A 5 42.93 19.62 36.27
N PRO A 6 43.57 18.50 36.74
CA PRO A 6 43.52 17.06 36.38
C PRO A 6 43.63 16.04 37.58
N LEU A 7 43.57 14.73 37.25
CA LEU A 7 44.31 13.55 37.81
C LEU A 7 44.32 13.25 39.33
N VAL A 8 44.06 11.98 39.71
CA VAL A 8 45.03 10.96 40.19
C VAL A 8 44.30 9.73 40.79
N ASP A 9 44.88 8.56 40.49
CA ASP A 9 44.61 7.19 40.94
C ASP A 9 44.36 6.96 42.44
N GLU A 10 43.61 5.90 42.75
CA GLU A 10 44.04 4.97 43.79
C GLU A 10 43.60 3.53 43.50
N THR A 11 44.62 2.69 43.30
CA THR A 11 44.60 1.23 43.16
C THR A 11 44.49 0.54 44.52
N ALA A 12 43.79 -0.61 44.59
CA ALA A 12 44.07 -1.64 45.59
C ALA A 12 44.02 -3.05 44.98
N ASN A 13 45.18 -3.71 45.11
CA ASN A 13 45.58 -5.08 44.72
C ASN A 13 44.71 -6.18 45.39
N ILE A 14 44.72 -7.46 45.01
CA ILE A 14 45.78 -8.44 45.33
C ILE A 14 45.48 -9.83 44.69
N THR A 15 46.42 -10.26 43.82
CA THR A 15 47.08 -11.58 43.63
C THR A 15 46.33 -12.89 43.28
N GLY A 16 46.93 -13.69 42.36
CA GLY A 16 46.83 -15.16 42.49
C GLY A 16 47.19 -16.18 41.39
N SER A 17 48.10 -15.93 40.42
CA SER A 17 48.99 -16.96 39.78
C SER A 17 48.37 -18.14 38.94
N PRO A 18 49.16 -19.05 38.30
CA PRO A 18 49.58 -18.95 36.88
C PRO A 18 49.32 -20.24 36.04
N TYR A 19 49.17 -20.16 34.72
CA TYR A 19 49.52 -21.29 33.83
C TYR A 19 49.87 -20.81 32.42
N THR A 20 51.10 -21.08 32.02
CA THR A 20 51.69 -20.90 30.69
C THR A 20 51.20 -21.97 29.71
N PRO A 21 51.05 -21.63 28.41
CA PRO A 21 51.32 -22.59 27.34
C PRO A 21 52.47 -22.15 26.44
N SER A 22 53.05 -23.16 25.82
CA SER A 22 54.37 -23.26 25.22
C SER A 22 54.50 -22.69 23.80
N LYS A 23 55.77 -22.57 23.38
CA LYS A 23 56.30 -22.04 22.11
C LYS A 23 56.15 -22.99 20.89
N ARG A 24 56.12 -22.34 19.70
CA ARG A 24 56.45 -22.75 18.29
C ARG A 24 55.33 -23.46 17.52
N VAL A 25 55.07 -23.17 16.23
CA VAL A 25 55.99 -23.06 15.06
C VAL A 25 55.42 -22.13 13.95
N GLY A 26 56.28 -21.26 13.40
CA GLY A 26 56.34 -20.87 11.97
C GLY A 26 55.20 -20.07 11.30
N THR A 27 55.30 -18.74 11.31
CA THR A 27 54.73 -17.91 10.24
C THR A 27 55.56 -18.09 8.95
N PRO A 28 54.96 -18.38 7.78
CA PRO A 28 55.69 -18.34 6.53
C PRO A 28 56.07 -16.89 6.21
N LYS A 29 57.37 -16.62 6.14
CA LYS A 29 57.97 -15.42 5.52
C LYS A 29 57.76 -15.46 4.00
N VAL A 30 56.52 -15.33 3.52
CA VAL A 30 56.25 -15.05 2.10
C VAL A 30 54.98 -14.22 2.05
N LEU A 31 55.11 -12.89 2.16
CA LEU A 31 54.11 -11.89 1.75
C LEU A 31 54.57 -10.44 2.02
N SER A 32 55.73 -10.23 2.67
CA SER A 32 56.33 -8.89 2.86
C SER A 32 56.96 -8.28 1.60
N GLU A 33 56.95 -8.97 0.45
CA GLU A 33 57.55 -8.45 -0.79
C GLU A 33 56.57 -7.68 -1.69
N TYR A 34 55.28 -7.58 -1.34
CA TYR A 34 54.34 -6.74 -2.08
C TYR A 34 54.40 -5.24 -1.73
N SER A 35 55.23 -4.83 -0.76
CA SER A 35 55.33 -3.40 -0.38
C SER A 35 56.34 -2.59 -1.20
N ASN A 36 57.26 -3.21 -1.96
CA ASN A 36 58.44 -2.53 -2.52
C ASN A 36 58.63 -2.65 -4.05
N ALA A 37 57.60 -3.00 -4.83
CA ALA A 37 57.69 -2.86 -6.28
C ALA A 37 57.46 -1.39 -6.70
N PRO A 38 58.23 -0.81 -7.64
CA PRO A 38 57.98 0.53 -8.15
C PRO A 38 56.57 0.57 -8.75
N THR A 39 55.76 1.49 -8.27
CA THR A 39 54.44 1.76 -8.85
C THR A 39 54.63 2.19 -10.31
N PRO A 40 54.13 1.44 -11.31
CA PRO A 40 54.11 1.96 -12.67
C PRO A 40 53.29 3.25 -12.68
N LYS A 41 53.85 4.31 -13.27
CA LYS A 41 53.19 5.62 -13.38
C LYS A 41 51.78 5.42 -13.94
N THR A 42 50.80 5.83 -13.14
CA THR A 42 49.37 5.73 -13.38
C THR A 42 48.98 6.54 -14.62
N PRO A 43 48.36 5.93 -15.65
CA PRO A 43 47.41 6.68 -16.46
C PRO A 43 46.28 7.09 -15.52
N LYS A 44 45.88 8.37 -15.51
CA LYS A 44 44.66 8.81 -14.84
C LYS A 44 43.51 7.91 -15.33
N SER A 45 42.95 7.09 -14.44
CA SER A 45 41.77 6.28 -14.73
C SER A 45 40.63 7.24 -15.06
N ARG A 46 40.27 7.37 -16.34
CA ARG A 46 39.05 8.06 -16.75
C ARG A 46 37.85 7.36 -16.12
N ALA A 47 36.90 8.17 -15.64
CA ALA A 47 35.59 7.73 -15.16
C ALA A 47 34.88 6.85 -16.21
N TYR A 48 33.84 6.13 -15.78
CA TYR A 48 32.94 5.36 -16.66
C TYR A 48 32.50 6.21 -17.87
N SER A 49 32.99 5.90 -19.08
CA SER A 49 32.56 6.58 -20.31
C SER A 49 31.50 5.73 -21.00
N PRO A 50 30.27 6.25 -21.22
CA PRO A 50 29.20 5.54 -21.93
C PRO A 50 29.44 5.43 -23.46
N ASP A 51 30.60 5.87 -23.97
CA ASP A 51 30.93 5.97 -25.41
C ASP A 51 30.91 4.64 -26.20
N THR A 52 30.62 3.50 -25.55
CA THR A 52 30.39 2.24 -26.26
C THR A 52 29.01 1.70 -25.88
N PRO A 53 28.01 1.81 -26.77
CA PRO A 53 26.66 1.33 -26.54
C PRO A 53 26.65 -0.13 -26.10
N ARG A 54 25.95 -0.41 -24.99
CA ARG A 54 25.84 -1.76 -24.43
C ARG A 54 24.76 -2.53 -25.20
N ARG A 55 25.08 -3.00 -26.40
CA ARG A 55 24.12 -3.77 -27.20
C ARG A 55 23.88 -5.13 -26.52
N ILE A 56 22.68 -5.32 -25.97
CA ILE A 56 22.24 -6.63 -25.48
C ILE A 56 21.82 -7.44 -26.71
N ALA A 57 22.63 -8.44 -27.06
CA ALA A 57 22.29 -9.34 -28.15
C ALA A 57 21.15 -10.27 -27.74
N ASP A 58 20.40 -10.77 -28.73
CA ASP A 58 19.41 -11.81 -28.51
C ASP A 58 20.11 -13.15 -28.22
N TYR A 59 20.39 -13.38 -26.95
CA TYR A 59 21.02 -14.61 -26.47
C TYR A 59 20.07 -15.80 -26.62
N ALA A 60 20.61 -16.98 -26.94
CA ALA A 60 19.83 -18.22 -26.96
C ALA A 60 19.23 -18.51 -25.56
N PRO A 61 17.99 -19.02 -25.45
CA PRO A 61 17.35 -19.30 -24.15
C PRO A 61 18.15 -20.22 -23.22
N ASN A 62 18.96 -21.10 -23.79
CA ASN A 62 19.82 -22.04 -23.07
C ASN A 62 21.30 -21.61 -23.02
N ALA A 63 21.63 -20.36 -23.40
CA ALA A 63 22.99 -19.85 -23.36
C ALA A 63 23.55 -19.84 -21.93
N SER A 64 24.83 -20.18 -21.78
CA SER A 64 25.50 -20.17 -20.48
C SER A 64 25.62 -18.76 -19.90
N ILE A 65 25.57 -18.65 -18.57
CA ILE A 65 25.61 -17.39 -17.83
C ILE A 65 26.91 -17.34 -17.01
N ALA A 66 27.66 -16.25 -17.10
CA ALA A 66 28.86 -16.04 -16.28
C ALA A 66 28.58 -15.10 -15.10
N LEU A 67 29.02 -15.48 -13.91
CA LEU A 67 29.01 -14.65 -12.71
C LEU A 67 30.43 -14.15 -12.43
N ILE A 68 30.59 -12.84 -12.30
CA ILE A 68 31.86 -12.17 -11.98
C ILE A 68 31.72 -11.34 -10.71
N GLY A 69 32.79 -11.19 -9.94
CA GLY A 69 32.79 -10.33 -8.76
C GLY A 69 33.93 -10.65 -7.79
N MET A 70 33.99 -9.93 -6.68
CA MET A 70 34.98 -10.18 -5.64
C MET A 70 34.69 -11.47 -4.88
N ARG A 71 35.72 -12.24 -4.54
CA ARG A 71 35.60 -13.41 -3.66
C ARG A 71 34.91 -13.00 -2.35
N GLY A 72 33.90 -13.76 -1.92
CA GLY A 72 33.08 -13.46 -0.75
C GLY A 72 31.79 -12.68 -1.03
N SER A 73 31.57 -12.23 -2.27
CA SER A 73 30.31 -11.59 -2.68
C SER A 73 29.13 -12.56 -2.81
N GLY A 74 29.36 -13.87 -2.74
CA GLY A 74 28.31 -14.91 -2.79
C GLY A 74 28.15 -15.62 -4.14
N LEU A 75 29.11 -15.46 -5.06
CA LEU A 75 29.09 -16.05 -6.41
C LEU A 75 28.69 -17.53 -6.43
N SER A 76 29.40 -18.40 -5.69
CA SER A 76 29.13 -19.84 -5.71
C SER A 76 27.75 -20.19 -5.15
N THR A 77 27.26 -19.45 -4.15
CA THR A 77 25.91 -19.63 -3.59
C THR A 77 24.85 -19.26 -4.61
N LEU A 78 24.96 -18.08 -5.23
CA LEU A 78 24.03 -17.62 -6.27
C LEU A 78 24.05 -18.54 -7.50
N ALA A 79 25.21 -19.09 -7.86
CA ALA A 79 25.32 -20.05 -8.95
C ALA A 79 24.54 -21.34 -8.69
N VAL A 80 24.54 -21.83 -7.45
CA VAL A 80 23.75 -23.01 -7.06
C VAL A 80 22.25 -22.70 -7.10
N LEU A 81 21.83 -21.51 -6.66
CA LEU A 81 20.44 -21.08 -6.72
C LEU A 81 19.96 -20.97 -8.18
N ALA A 82 20.72 -20.28 -9.03
CA ALA A 82 20.45 -20.20 -10.47
C ALA A 82 20.44 -21.58 -11.13
N SER A 83 21.40 -22.45 -10.83
CA SER A 83 21.44 -23.82 -11.34
C SER A 83 20.18 -24.61 -10.99
N SER A 84 19.70 -24.48 -9.75
CA SER A 84 18.49 -25.17 -9.29
C SER A 84 17.24 -24.70 -10.04
N ALA A 85 17.12 -23.39 -10.30
CA ALA A 85 15.97 -22.82 -11.00
C ALA A 85 16.02 -23.06 -12.52
N LEU A 86 17.21 -23.00 -13.11
CA LEU A 86 17.41 -23.10 -14.57
C LEU A 86 17.61 -24.53 -15.06
N GLY A 87 17.97 -25.45 -14.18
CA GLY A 87 18.43 -26.79 -14.56
C GLY A 87 19.83 -26.81 -15.21
N PHE A 88 20.58 -25.71 -15.12
CA PHE A 88 21.92 -25.58 -15.70
C PHE A 88 22.99 -26.19 -14.78
N ARG A 89 24.10 -26.68 -15.33
CA ARG A 89 25.23 -27.18 -14.53
C ARG A 89 26.07 -26.03 -13.96
N VAL A 90 26.60 -26.17 -12.74
CA VAL A 90 27.53 -25.18 -12.17
C VAL A 90 28.97 -25.52 -12.54
N LEU A 91 29.70 -24.53 -13.05
CA LEU A 91 31.14 -24.59 -13.28
C LEU A 91 31.81 -23.55 -12.38
N ASP A 92 32.30 -23.98 -11.22
CA ASP A 92 33.00 -23.12 -10.27
C ASP A 92 34.51 -23.14 -10.52
N ALA A 93 35.12 -21.97 -10.76
CA ALA A 93 36.52 -21.91 -11.15
C ALA A 93 37.50 -22.40 -10.06
N ASP A 94 37.15 -22.39 -8.78
CA ASP A 94 37.99 -22.95 -7.72
C ASP A 94 37.90 -24.48 -7.73
N GLN A 95 36.68 -25.03 -7.85
CA GLN A 95 36.46 -26.48 -7.93
C GLN A 95 37.01 -27.07 -9.22
N TYR A 96 36.84 -26.37 -10.34
CA TYR A 96 37.32 -26.81 -11.65
C TYR A 96 38.85 -26.82 -11.70
N PHE A 97 39.50 -25.81 -11.11
CA PHE A 97 40.96 -25.78 -10.97
C PHE A 97 41.47 -26.98 -10.15
N TYR A 98 40.84 -27.26 -9.01
CA TYR A 98 41.19 -28.44 -8.20
C TYR A 98 40.98 -29.75 -8.95
N LYS A 99 39.87 -29.89 -9.68
CA LYS A 99 39.55 -31.09 -10.45
C LYS A 99 40.59 -31.36 -11.56
N VAL A 100 41.08 -30.32 -12.23
CA VAL A 100 42.06 -30.48 -13.32
C VAL A 100 43.49 -30.64 -12.80
N THR A 101 43.89 -29.91 -11.76
CA THR A 101 45.27 -29.88 -11.28
C THR A 101 45.55 -30.82 -10.10
N GLY A 102 44.51 -31.31 -9.41
CA GLY A 102 44.61 -32.07 -8.16
C GLY A 102 45.02 -31.22 -6.94
N LEU A 103 45.33 -29.94 -7.12
CA LEU A 103 45.82 -29.03 -6.09
C LEU A 103 44.89 -27.83 -5.92
N SER A 104 44.80 -27.30 -4.69
CA SER A 104 44.14 -26.01 -4.48
C SER A 104 44.97 -24.90 -5.14
N ARG A 105 44.34 -23.79 -5.52
CA ARG A 105 45.04 -22.64 -6.13
C ARG A 105 46.21 -22.13 -5.29
N ALA A 106 46.05 -22.11 -3.96
CA ALA A 106 47.10 -21.70 -3.04
C ALA A 106 48.27 -22.70 -3.01
N ALA A 107 47.97 -24.00 -2.98
CA ALA A 107 48.99 -25.05 -3.02
C ALA A 107 49.72 -25.06 -4.37
N TYR A 108 48.99 -24.95 -5.48
CA TYR A 108 49.55 -24.88 -6.82
C TYR A 108 50.47 -23.66 -7.00
N LYS A 109 50.02 -22.48 -6.56
CA LYS A 109 50.82 -21.26 -6.58
C LYS A 109 52.10 -21.37 -5.74
N SER A 110 52.03 -22.05 -4.59
CA SER A 110 53.20 -22.29 -3.75
C SER A 110 54.18 -23.30 -4.38
N ALA A 111 53.69 -24.28 -5.13
CA ALA A 111 54.51 -25.33 -5.74
C ALA A 111 55.14 -24.90 -7.09
N HIS A 112 54.40 -24.14 -7.91
CA HIS A 112 54.75 -23.84 -9.30
C HIS A 112 55.04 -22.34 -9.56
N GLY A 113 54.87 -21.49 -8.55
CA GLY A 113 55.05 -20.05 -8.69
C GLY A 113 53.88 -19.33 -9.38
N ILE A 114 53.93 -18.00 -9.39
CA ILE A 114 52.79 -17.17 -9.81
C ILE A 114 52.56 -17.16 -11.33
N SER A 115 53.62 -17.21 -12.13
CA SER A 115 53.51 -17.15 -13.59
C SER A 115 52.81 -18.38 -14.15
N GLN A 116 53.19 -19.58 -13.70
CA GLN A 116 52.57 -20.83 -14.12
C GLN A 116 51.13 -20.95 -13.60
N TYR A 117 50.87 -20.52 -12.36
CA TYR A 117 49.50 -20.40 -11.84
C TYR A 117 48.60 -19.52 -12.73
N ARG A 118 49.08 -18.34 -13.17
CA ARG A 118 48.29 -17.44 -14.02
C ARG A 118 48.04 -18.01 -15.41
N GLN A 119 49.03 -18.70 -15.99
CA GLN A 119 48.85 -19.37 -17.28
C GLN A 119 47.79 -20.47 -17.19
N GLU A 120 47.84 -21.29 -16.15
CA GLU A 120 46.85 -22.35 -15.91
C GLU A 120 45.46 -21.79 -15.62
N GLU A 121 45.35 -20.76 -14.77
CA GLU A 121 44.09 -20.06 -14.46
C GLU A 121 43.42 -19.52 -15.74
N LEU A 122 44.20 -18.91 -16.63
CA LEU A 122 43.70 -18.39 -17.90
C LEU A 122 43.27 -19.53 -18.84
N GLN A 123 44.06 -20.58 -18.99
CA GLN A 123 43.69 -21.72 -19.84
C GLN A 123 42.38 -22.36 -19.39
N LEU A 124 42.20 -22.57 -18.09
CA LEU A 124 40.97 -23.10 -17.51
C LEU A 124 39.78 -22.16 -17.73
N MET A 125 39.96 -20.85 -17.52
CA MET A 125 38.91 -19.87 -17.77
C MET A 125 38.44 -19.91 -19.23
N LYS A 126 39.36 -20.00 -20.19
CA LYS A 126 39.02 -20.10 -21.61
C LYS A 126 38.17 -21.33 -21.91
N SER A 127 38.56 -22.50 -21.36
CA SER A 127 37.81 -23.74 -21.51
C SER A 127 36.42 -23.65 -20.88
N MET A 128 36.32 -23.12 -19.66
CA MET A 128 35.04 -22.93 -18.98
C MET A 128 34.07 -22.07 -19.79
N LEU A 129 34.54 -20.95 -20.38
CA LEU A 129 33.70 -20.04 -21.15
C LEU A 129 33.31 -20.60 -22.53
N PHE A 130 34.27 -21.12 -23.30
CA PHE A 130 34.03 -21.41 -24.72
C PHE A 130 33.74 -22.88 -25.04
N ASP A 131 34.10 -23.82 -24.17
CA ASP A 131 33.75 -25.24 -24.36
C ASP A 131 32.37 -25.57 -23.78
N ASN A 132 31.73 -24.61 -23.09
CA ASN A 132 30.45 -24.77 -22.43
C ASN A 132 29.46 -23.65 -22.83
N PRO A 133 29.12 -23.50 -24.12
CA PRO A 133 28.28 -22.39 -24.59
C PRO A 133 26.83 -22.47 -24.10
N THR A 134 26.32 -23.66 -23.74
CA THR A 134 24.93 -23.85 -23.31
C THR A 134 24.78 -24.60 -22.00
N GLY A 135 23.76 -24.23 -21.23
CA GLY A 135 23.27 -24.94 -20.06
C GLY A 135 24.24 -24.95 -18.88
N ALA A 136 25.09 -23.92 -18.74
CA ALA A 136 26.02 -23.78 -17.61
C ALA A 136 25.93 -22.41 -16.91
N ILE A 137 26.13 -22.42 -15.58
CA ILE A 137 26.38 -21.23 -14.76
C ILE A 137 27.85 -21.23 -14.37
N ILE A 138 28.60 -20.25 -14.86
CA ILE A 138 30.06 -20.19 -14.79
C ILE A 138 30.47 -19.17 -13.73
N VAL A 139 31.00 -19.64 -12.60
CA VAL A 139 31.57 -18.75 -11.57
C VAL A 139 33.02 -18.48 -11.91
N CYS A 140 33.31 -17.24 -12.31
CA CYS A 140 34.63 -16.85 -12.74
C CYS A 140 35.58 -16.62 -11.54
N GLY A 141 36.84 -17.01 -11.72
CA GLY A 141 37.89 -16.79 -10.72
C GLY A 141 38.41 -15.35 -10.67
N PRO A 142 39.27 -15.01 -9.69
CA PRO A 142 39.79 -13.65 -9.50
C PRO A 142 40.59 -13.10 -10.69
N GLY A 143 41.22 -13.95 -11.52
CA GLY A 143 41.91 -13.51 -12.75
C GLY A 143 40.99 -13.08 -13.90
N ALA A 144 39.67 -13.15 -13.75
CA ALA A 144 38.75 -12.95 -14.86
C ALA A 144 38.75 -11.53 -15.45
N VAL A 145 39.02 -10.52 -14.64
CA VAL A 145 39.05 -9.11 -15.07
C VAL A 145 40.45 -8.56 -15.33
N GLU A 146 41.46 -9.44 -15.34
CA GLU A 146 42.87 -9.08 -15.54
C GLU A 146 43.42 -9.65 -16.86
N GLY A 147 44.33 -8.92 -17.52
CA GLY A 147 45.04 -9.39 -18.72
C GLY A 147 44.13 -9.97 -19.82
N LYS A 148 44.46 -11.18 -20.29
CA LYS A 148 43.67 -11.91 -21.33
C LYS A 148 42.28 -12.33 -20.87
N GLY A 149 42.03 -12.45 -19.56
CA GLY A 149 40.69 -12.78 -19.04
C GLY A 149 39.66 -11.74 -19.46
N ARG A 150 40.05 -10.46 -19.44
CA ARG A 150 39.23 -9.33 -19.91
C ARG A 150 38.82 -9.48 -21.37
N GLU A 151 39.75 -9.87 -22.24
CA GLU A 151 39.50 -10.06 -23.67
C GLU A 151 38.51 -11.20 -23.92
N TRP A 152 38.63 -12.29 -23.16
CA TRP A 152 37.71 -13.43 -23.28
C TRP A 152 36.32 -13.13 -22.75
N LEU A 153 36.18 -12.44 -21.61
CA LEU A 153 34.87 -11.98 -21.15
C LEU A 153 34.23 -11.01 -22.14
N ALA A 154 34.99 -10.06 -22.69
CA ALA A 154 34.47 -9.15 -23.70
C ALA A 154 34.01 -9.88 -24.97
N LYS A 155 34.69 -10.96 -25.36
CA LYS A 155 34.25 -11.83 -26.47
C LYS A 155 33.01 -12.63 -26.09
N PHE A 156 32.95 -13.20 -24.89
CA PHE A 156 31.84 -13.99 -24.38
C PHE A 156 30.56 -13.15 -24.23
N ALA A 157 30.66 -11.90 -23.76
CA ALA A 157 29.55 -10.95 -23.56
C ALA A 157 28.73 -10.65 -24.84
N LYS A 158 29.31 -10.92 -26.02
CA LYS A 158 28.63 -10.74 -27.32
C LYS A 158 27.50 -11.73 -27.52
N GLU A 159 27.63 -12.95 -26.98
CA GLU A 159 26.72 -14.07 -27.19
C GLU A 159 26.16 -14.65 -25.88
N HIS A 160 26.62 -14.14 -24.73
CA HIS A 160 26.25 -14.64 -23.42
C HIS A 160 26.05 -13.53 -22.40
N LEU A 161 25.27 -13.86 -21.35
CA LEU A 161 25.03 -12.99 -20.21
C LEU A 161 26.19 -13.03 -19.22
N ILE A 162 26.62 -11.85 -18.79
CA ILE A 162 27.59 -11.67 -17.71
C ILE A 162 26.97 -10.82 -16.61
N ILE A 163 26.83 -11.38 -15.40
CA ILE A 163 26.25 -10.72 -14.23
C ILE A 163 27.35 -10.40 -13.23
N PHE A 164 27.46 -9.13 -12.88
CA PHE A 164 28.39 -8.67 -11.84
C PHE A 164 27.73 -8.69 -10.45
N ILE A 165 28.33 -9.41 -9.49
CA ILE A 165 27.81 -9.56 -8.13
C ILE A 165 28.55 -8.63 -7.16
N LEU A 166 27.80 -7.70 -6.55
CA LEU A 166 28.26 -6.77 -5.51
C LEU A 166 27.84 -7.23 -4.12
N ARG A 167 28.58 -6.80 -3.09
CA ARG A 167 28.25 -7.02 -1.67
C ARG A 167 28.96 -5.98 -0.80
N ASP A 168 28.37 -5.64 0.35
CA ASP A 168 28.96 -4.73 1.33
C ASP A 168 30.37 -5.18 1.76
N ALA A 169 31.29 -4.23 1.85
CA ALA A 169 32.69 -4.51 2.17
C ALA A 169 32.85 -5.16 3.57
N GLU A 170 32.03 -4.77 4.55
CA GLU A 170 32.05 -5.40 5.88
C GLU A 170 31.64 -6.87 5.82
N ASP A 171 30.70 -7.24 4.95
CA ASP A 171 30.25 -8.62 4.82
C ASP A 171 31.30 -9.50 4.13
N ILE A 172 31.95 -8.97 3.10
CA ILE A 172 33.09 -9.63 2.45
C ILE A 172 34.22 -9.82 3.48
N GLN A 173 34.50 -8.81 4.31
CA GLN A 173 35.50 -8.88 5.37
C GLN A 173 35.17 -9.98 6.39
N ARG A 174 33.93 -10.00 6.89
CA ARG A 174 33.44 -11.00 7.85
C ARG A 174 33.50 -12.42 7.30
N HIS A 175 33.29 -12.60 6.00
CA HIS A 175 33.38 -13.89 5.32
C HIS A 175 34.83 -14.34 5.10
N LEU A 176 35.69 -13.46 4.55
CA LEU A 176 37.06 -13.82 4.19
C LEU A 176 37.99 -13.92 5.40
N ARG A 177 37.78 -13.13 6.46
CA ARG A 177 38.57 -13.10 7.72
C ARG A 177 40.09 -12.88 7.58
N VAL A 178 40.58 -12.58 6.38
CA VAL A 178 42.02 -12.48 6.05
C VAL A 178 42.47 -11.04 5.81
N PHE A 179 41.59 -10.16 5.36
CA PHE A 179 41.92 -8.77 5.02
C PHE A 179 41.21 -7.79 5.97
N ASP A 180 41.80 -6.61 6.17
CA ASP A 180 41.13 -5.51 6.86
C ASP A 180 40.09 -4.83 5.95
N LEU A 181 39.16 -4.09 6.56
CA LEU A 181 38.06 -3.45 5.83
C LEU A 181 38.56 -2.45 4.78
N ARG A 182 39.62 -1.68 5.11
CA ARG A 182 40.20 -0.67 4.21
C ARG A 182 40.82 -1.30 2.97
N THR A 183 41.52 -2.43 3.10
CA THR A 183 42.08 -3.16 1.96
C THR A 183 40.98 -3.66 1.05
N ILE A 184 39.90 -4.23 1.60
CA ILE A 184 38.76 -4.69 0.81
C ILE A 184 38.10 -3.53 0.06
N GLN A 185 37.81 -2.41 0.74
CA GLN A 185 37.26 -1.20 0.11
C GLN A 185 38.15 -0.69 -1.03
N ASN A 186 39.48 -0.69 -0.84
CA ASN A 186 40.43 -0.27 -1.88
C ASN A 186 40.47 -1.23 -3.07
N LEU A 187 40.41 -2.54 -2.84
CA LEU A 187 40.35 -3.55 -3.90
C LEU A 187 39.06 -3.45 -4.70
N ILE A 188 37.92 -3.28 -4.01
CA ILE A 188 36.60 -3.09 -4.64
C ILE A 188 36.65 -1.85 -5.54
N ARG A 189 37.07 -0.71 -5.01
CA ARG A 189 37.12 0.57 -5.75
C ARG A 189 38.01 0.50 -6.99
N ARG A 190 39.11 -0.27 -6.94
CA ARG A 190 40.03 -0.42 -8.08
C ARG A 190 39.49 -1.36 -9.16
N ALA A 191 38.81 -2.43 -8.77
CA ALA A 191 38.34 -3.44 -9.71
C ALA A 191 36.96 -3.11 -10.32
N MET A 192 36.15 -2.28 -9.64
CA MET A 192 34.78 -1.92 -10.03
C MET A 192 34.63 -1.48 -11.50
N PRO A 193 35.45 -0.54 -12.02
CA PRO A 193 35.26 -0.06 -13.40
C PRO A 193 35.48 -1.16 -14.44
N ALA A 194 36.33 -2.16 -14.13
CA ALA A 194 36.58 -3.28 -15.01
C ALA A 194 35.41 -4.28 -14.98
N TYR A 195 34.87 -4.61 -13.81
CA TYR A 195 33.70 -5.48 -13.68
C TYR A 195 32.49 -4.92 -14.43
N ARG A 196 32.15 -3.62 -14.22
CA ARG A 196 31.00 -2.99 -14.88
C ARG A 196 31.13 -3.00 -16.40
N ARG A 197 32.30 -2.65 -16.91
CA ARG A 197 32.57 -2.62 -18.36
C ARG A 197 32.40 -4.00 -19.03
N LEU A 198 32.64 -5.08 -18.30
CA LEU A 198 32.60 -6.45 -18.82
C LEU A 198 31.28 -7.17 -18.56
N SER A 199 30.36 -6.57 -17.81
CA SER A 199 29.08 -7.18 -17.46
C SER A 199 27.92 -6.47 -18.13
N ASN A 200 26.88 -7.23 -18.45
CA ASN A 200 25.64 -6.73 -19.02
C ASN A 200 24.71 -6.23 -17.90
N PHE A 201 24.64 -7.00 -16.82
CA PHE A 201 23.78 -6.78 -15.67
C PHE A 201 24.60 -6.80 -14.37
N GLU A 202 24.03 -6.24 -13.32
CA GLU A 202 24.61 -6.30 -11.99
C GLU A 202 23.56 -6.61 -10.92
N TYR A 203 23.99 -7.32 -9.89
CA TYR A 203 23.16 -7.74 -8.77
C TYR A 203 23.87 -7.42 -7.46
N TYR A 204 23.18 -6.70 -6.58
CA TYR A 204 23.70 -6.36 -5.27
C TYR A 204 23.19 -7.38 -4.23
N ASN A 205 24.08 -8.26 -3.77
CA ASN A 205 23.78 -9.27 -2.77
C ASN A 205 23.79 -8.66 -1.36
N ALA A 206 22.67 -8.05 -0.98
CA ALA A 206 22.50 -7.49 0.35
C ALA A 206 22.61 -8.59 1.42
N SER A 207 23.25 -8.33 2.56
CA SER A 207 23.19 -9.24 3.70
C SER A 207 21.90 -9.01 4.48
N GLY A 208 21.24 -10.10 4.91
CA GLY A 208 20.02 -9.99 5.70
C GLY A 208 20.31 -9.41 7.08
N THR A 209 20.12 -8.11 7.26
CA THR A 209 19.87 -7.54 8.59
C THR A 209 18.45 -7.90 8.96
N SER A 210 18.26 -8.98 9.72
CA SER A 210 16.98 -9.17 10.42
C SER A 210 16.88 -8.06 11.46
N PRO A 211 15.88 -7.16 11.43
CA PRO A 211 15.63 -6.23 12.52
C PRO A 211 15.15 -6.94 13.79
N ARG A 212 14.87 -8.26 13.72
CA ARG A 212 14.32 -9.03 14.83
C ARG A 212 15.44 -9.53 15.75
N LYS A 213 15.73 -8.76 16.81
CA LYS A 213 16.01 -9.38 18.13
C LYS A 213 14.69 -9.91 18.67
N SER A 214 14.35 -11.16 18.37
CA SER A 214 13.28 -11.85 19.07
C SER A 214 13.71 -12.07 20.53
N ASN A 215 12.97 -11.53 21.49
CA ASN A 215 13.18 -11.69 22.94
C ASN A 215 12.89 -13.13 23.46
N TYR A 216 13.07 -14.16 22.63
CA TYR A 216 13.02 -15.53 23.11
C TYR A 216 14.35 -15.88 23.75
N SER A 217 14.32 -16.19 25.05
CA SER A 217 15.48 -16.63 25.82
C SER A 217 16.11 -17.84 25.14
N SER A 218 17.34 -17.67 24.68
CA SER A 218 18.13 -18.71 24.05
C SER A 218 18.54 -19.78 25.07
N SER A 219 17.80 -20.88 25.14
CA SER A 219 18.26 -22.12 25.78
C SER A 219 18.42 -23.22 24.74
N ARG A 220 19.69 -23.50 24.43
CA ARG A 220 20.29 -24.73 23.87
C ARG A 220 19.62 -25.33 22.61
N GLY A 221 20.24 -25.10 21.45
CA GLY A 221 20.14 -25.99 20.29
C GLY A 221 19.86 -25.37 18.91
N ASP A 222 19.65 -24.05 18.80
CA ASP A 222 19.14 -23.44 17.56
C ASP A 222 20.17 -23.31 16.43
N LEU A 223 20.06 -24.19 15.44
CA LEU A 223 20.41 -23.88 14.05
C LEU A 223 19.26 -23.06 13.42
N SER A 224 19.53 -22.14 12.50
CA SER A 224 19.66 -20.71 12.77
C SER A 224 18.73 -19.94 11.80
N PRO A 225 18.35 -18.68 12.07
CA PRO A 225 17.63 -17.77 11.15
C PRO A 225 18.21 -17.57 9.73
N SER A 226 19.24 -18.33 9.32
CA SER A 226 19.98 -18.22 8.06
C SER A 226 19.29 -18.86 6.85
N ALA A 227 18.44 -19.88 7.02
CA ALA A 227 17.81 -20.58 5.90
C ALA A 227 16.72 -19.74 5.19
N LEU A 228 15.90 -19.01 5.96
CA LEU A 228 14.89 -18.08 5.43
C LEU A 228 15.53 -16.83 4.83
N ALA A 229 16.61 -16.32 5.42
CA ALA A 229 17.36 -15.20 4.85
C ALA A 229 17.94 -15.52 3.46
N LEU A 230 18.34 -16.78 3.23
CA LEU A 230 18.82 -17.26 1.93
C LEU A 230 17.70 -17.34 0.89
N LYS A 231 16.47 -17.59 1.32
CA LYS A 231 15.29 -17.66 0.45
C LYS A 231 14.90 -16.30 -0.14
N ASN A 232 14.97 -15.23 0.64
CA ASN A 232 14.70 -13.88 0.11
C ASN A 232 15.75 -13.49 -0.93
N VAL A 233 17.01 -13.90 -0.74
CA VAL A 233 18.08 -13.74 -1.74
C VAL A 233 17.79 -14.58 -2.99
N GLU A 234 17.33 -15.83 -2.81
CA GLU A 234 16.92 -16.69 -3.92
C GLU A 234 15.80 -16.04 -4.75
N ASN A 235 14.70 -15.60 -4.13
CA ASN A 235 13.58 -14.98 -4.84
C ASN A 235 14.02 -13.72 -5.61
N ASP A 236 14.75 -12.83 -4.94
CA ASP A 236 15.26 -11.58 -5.51
C ASP A 236 16.17 -11.83 -6.74
N PHE A 237 17.16 -12.71 -6.58
CA PHE A 237 18.10 -13.03 -7.65
C PHE A 237 17.43 -13.79 -8.81
N LEU A 238 16.53 -14.72 -8.52
CA LEU A 238 15.80 -15.45 -9.56
C LEU A 238 14.82 -14.56 -10.31
N ASN A 239 14.20 -13.58 -9.65
CA ASN A 239 13.36 -12.58 -10.33
C ASN A 239 14.18 -11.77 -11.33
N LEU A 240 15.39 -11.32 -10.97
CA LEU A 240 16.31 -10.69 -11.93
C LEU A 240 16.62 -11.62 -13.10
N ILE A 241 17.02 -12.88 -12.85
CA ILE A 241 17.34 -13.85 -13.91
C ILE A 241 16.13 -14.08 -14.83
N HIS A 242 14.94 -14.25 -14.28
CA HIS A 242 13.71 -14.42 -15.05
C HIS A 242 13.37 -13.15 -15.86
N GLY A 243 13.66 -11.97 -15.31
CA GLY A 243 13.45 -10.70 -15.99
C GLY A 243 14.42 -10.47 -17.15
N ILE A 244 15.64 -11.00 -17.13
CA ILE A 244 16.67 -10.69 -18.14
C ILE A 244 16.86 -11.78 -19.21
N VAL A 245 16.43 -13.03 -18.95
CA VAL A 245 16.58 -14.16 -19.89
C VAL A 245 15.33 -14.32 -20.75
N LYS A 246 15.46 -14.20 -22.09
CA LYS A 246 14.41 -14.61 -23.04
C LYS A 246 14.21 -16.13 -22.94
N ARG A 247 13.00 -16.60 -22.61
CA ARG A 247 12.71 -18.05 -22.52
C ARG A 247 11.60 -18.45 -23.47
N ASP A 248 11.70 -19.69 -23.97
CA ASP A 248 10.56 -20.42 -24.52
C ASP A 248 9.50 -20.58 -23.42
N ASP A 249 8.22 -20.39 -23.78
CA ASP A 249 7.01 -20.51 -22.96
C ASP A 249 6.91 -21.82 -22.12
N SER A 250 7.80 -22.77 -22.39
CA SER A 250 7.99 -24.02 -21.67
C SER A 250 8.25 -23.90 -20.16
N TYR A 251 8.61 -22.72 -19.64
CA TYR A 251 8.78 -22.47 -18.19
C TYR A 251 7.54 -21.81 -17.55
N ASP A 252 6.77 -21.03 -18.32
CA ASP A 252 5.48 -20.49 -17.87
C ASP A 252 4.40 -21.57 -17.71
N LYS A 253 4.67 -22.81 -18.16
CA LYS A 253 3.83 -23.99 -17.88
C LYS A 253 3.65 -24.31 -16.39
N TYR A 254 4.38 -23.65 -15.49
CA TYR A 254 4.26 -23.84 -14.04
C TYR A 254 3.49 -22.72 -13.34
N LYS A 255 3.25 -21.57 -14.00
CA LYS A 255 2.40 -20.50 -13.48
C LYS A 255 0.94 -20.74 -13.85
N ALA A 256 -0.01 -20.29 -13.03
CA ALA A 256 -1.43 -20.31 -13.39
C ALA A 256 -1.65 -19.41 -14.62
N ARG A 257 -2.10 -19.97 -15.75
CA ARG A 257 -2.18 -19.26 -17.04
C ARG A 257 -3.20 -18.12 -17.05
N HIS A 258 -4.23 -18.22 -16.22
CA HIS A 258 -5.30 -17.22 -16.09
C HIS A 258 -5.27 -16.46 -14.76
N SER A 259 -4.19 -16.59 -13.97
CA SER A 259 -4.01 -15.74 -12.79
C SER A 259 -3.71 -14.32 -13.23
N LEU A 260 -4.34 -13.32 -12.59
CA LEU A 260 -4.02 -11.92 -12.86
C LEU A 260 -2.52 -11.67 -12.83
N SER A 261 -1.80 -12.26 -11.86
CA SER A 261 -0.34 -12.10 -11.70
C SER A 261 0.50 -12.57 -12.89
N SER A 262 -0.01 -13.40 -13.81
CA SER A 262 0.72 -13.83 -15.01
C SER A 262 0.48 -12.93 -16.23
N LEU A 263 -0.53 -12.05 -16.19
CA LEU A 263 -0.81 -11.12 -17.28
C LEU A 263 0.09 -9.88 -17.22
N PRO A 264 0.54 -9.33 -18.36
CA PRO A 264 1.26 -8.04 -18.38
C PRO A 264 0.43 -6.92 -17.72
N LEU A 265 1.08 -6.00 -16.99
CA LEU A 265 0.34 -4.92 -16.31
C LEU A 265 -0.42 -4.01 -17.28
N VAL A 266 0.12 -3.79 -18.48
CA VAL A 266 -0.49 -2.96 -19.53
C VAL A 266 -1.78 -3.55 -20.11
N SER A 267 -2.00 -4.87 -19.98
CA SER A 267 -3.24 -5.52 -20.45
C SER A 267 -4.33 -5.55 -19.39
N ARG A 268 -4.04 -5.08 -18.16
CA ARG A 268 -4.99 -5.03 -17.05
C ARG A 268 -5.55 -3.62 -16.93
N SER A 269 -6.82 -3.50 -16.58
CA SER A 269 -7.46 -2.22 -16.27
C SER A 269 -7.26 -1.81 -14.81
N LEU A 270 -7.29 -0.51 -14.53
CA LEU A 270 -7.12 0.11 -13.21
C LEU A 270 -5.96 -0.49 -12.40
N THR A 271 -4.73 -0.39 -12.94
CA THR A 271 -3.51 -0.77 -12.21
C THR A 271 -2.83 0.45 -11.58
N TYR A 272 -2.11 0.24 -10.49
CA TYR A 272 -1.52 1.31 -9.67
C TYR A 272 -0.01 1.17 -9.49
N ALA A 273 0.69 2.31 -9.51
CA ALA A 273 2.13 2.41 -9.23
C ALA A 273 2.37 3.21 -7.95
N LEU A 274 2.91 2.56 -6.91
CA LEU A 274 3.23 3.21 -5.64
C LEU A 274 4.48 4.08 -5.80
N SER A 275 4.30 5.40 -5.71
CA SER A 275 5.40 6.36 -5.78
C SER A 275 6.07 6.51 -4.41
N ILE A 276 7.33 6.06 -4.29
CA ILE A 276 8.10 6.13 -3.05
C ILE A 276 9.27 7.12 -3.19
N PRO A 277 9.31 8.20 -2.37
CA PRO A 277 10.48 9.06 -2.29
C PRO A 277 11.67 8.30 -1.70
N LEU A 278 12.82 8.37 -2.38
CA LEU A 278 14.05 7.70 -1.96
C LEU A 278 14.45 8.01 -0.51
N THR A 279 14.25 9.24 -0.06
CA THR A 279 14.59 9.71 1.30
C THR A 279 13.81 8.98 2.39
N THR A 280 12.62 8.46 2.07
CA THR A 280 11.75 7.75 3.02
C THR A 280 11.90 6.24 2.96
N LEU A 281 12.59 5.70 1.95
CA LEU A 281 12.57 4.27 1.62
C LEU A 281 13.00 3.37 2.79
N THR A 282 14.14 3.68 3.43
CA THR A 282 14.67 2.87 4.54
C THR A 282 13.71 2.83 5.73
N THR A 283 13.15 3.99 6.10
CA THR A 283 12.19 4.11 7.20
C THR A 283 10.88 3.41 6.85
N LEU A 284 10.40 3.60 5.62
CA LEU A 284 9.18 2.98 5.12
C LEU A 284 9.28 1.45 5.12
N ILE A 285 10.39 0.88 4.66
CA ILE A 285 10.62 -0.58 4.73
C ILE A 285 10.67 -1.07 6.17
N SER A 286 11.28 -0.29 7.08
CA SER A 286 11.33 -0.66 8.50
C SER A 286 9.96 -0.61 9.18
N GLU A 287 9.10 0.34 8.80
CA GLU A 287 7.76 0.52 9.39
C GLU A 287 6.71 -0.38 8.75
N LEU A 288 6.78 -0.61 7.43
CA LEU A 288 5.89 -1.52 6.73
C LEU A 288 6.06 -2.96 7.21
N GLY A 289 7.27 -3.40 7.60
CA GLY A 289 7.45 -4.76 8.09
C GLY A 289 6.99 -5.81 7.06
N GLU A 290 6.02 -6.65 7.43
CA GLU A 290 5.35 -7.64 6.55
C GLU A 290 4.01 -7.11 5.96
N VAL A 291 3.70 -5.82 6.10
CA VAL A 291 2.47 -5.23 5.53
C VAL A 291 2.52 -5.33 4.01
N ASP A 292 1.50 -5.95 3.44
CA ASP A 292 1.35 -6.10 2.00
C ASP A 292 1.17 -4.72 1.34
N ILE A 293 1.85 -4.51 0.22
CA ILE A 293 1.67 -3.31 -0.60
C ILE A 293 0.57 -3.60 -1.61
N GLU A 294 -0.48 -2.79 -1.62
CA GLU A 294 -1.69 -3.03 -2.43
C GLU A 294 -1.54 -2.60 -3.91
N ALA A 295 -0.42 -1.98 -4.28
CA ALA A 295 -0.15 -1.52 -5.64
C ALA A 295 0.37 -2.64 -6.55
N ASP A 296 0.27 -2.45 -7.87
CA ASP A 296 0.74 -3.41 -8.88
C ASP A 296 2.22 -3.24 -9.25
N ALA A 297 2.76 -2.04 -9.03
CA ALA A 297 4.16 -1.70 -9.28
C ALA A 297 4.65 -0.70 -8.23
N VAL A 298 5.97 -0.57 -8.10
CA VAL A 298 6.62 0.44 -7.27
C VAL A 298 7.45 1.38 -8.15
N GLU A 299 7.19 2.67 -8.03
CA GLU A 299 7.97 3.71 -8.69
C GLU A 299 9.08 4.21 -7.76
N PHE A 300 10.31 4.02 -8.25
CA PHE A 300 11.54 4.41 -7.61
C PHE A 300 12.11 5.64 -8.31
N THR A 301 11.90 6.82 -7.69
CA THR A 301 12.39 8.10 -8.24
C THR A 301 13.74 8.47 -7.63
N ILE A 302 14.73 8.66 -8.49
CA ILE A 302 16.10 9.10 -8.15
C ILE A 302 16.20 10.61 -8.39
N PRO A 303 16.24 11.44 -7.33
CA PRO A 303 16.48 12.87 -7.47
C PRO A 303 17.95 13.14 -7.80
N MET A 304 18.22 13.78 -8.95
CA MET A 304 19.59 14.14 -9.35
C MET A 304 20.32 14.97 -8.29
N SER A 305 19.61 15.89 -7.63
CA SER A 305 20.15 16.77 -6.58
C SER A 305 20.71 16.04 -5.36
N THR A 306 20.29 14.80 -5.10
CA THR A 306 20.80 14.00 -3.98
C THR A 306 22.13 13.33 -4.30
N PHE A 307 22.47 13.16 -5.58
CA PHE A 307 23.64 12.40 -6.01
C PHE A 307 24.69 13.24 -6.71
N CYS A 308 24.30 14.34 -7.34
CA CYS A 308 25.17 15.28 -8.03
C CYS A 308 25.25 16.58 -7.22
N THR A 309 26.33 16.79 -6.46
CA THR A 309 26.71 18.12 -5.97
C THR A 309 27.51 18.82 -7.05
N ASP A 310 27.43 20.16 -7.11
CA ASP A 310 27.76 21.04 -8.27
C ASP A 310 29.14 20.89 -8.97
N VAL A 311 30.04 19.95 -8.61
CA VAL A 311 31.38 19.87 -9.23
C VAL A 311 32.02 18.47 -9.37
N GLN A 312 31.32 17.33 -9.39
CA GLN A 312 31.97 16.04 -9.73
C GLN A 312 31.15 15.14 -10.65
N ASP A 313 31.80 14.67 -11.74
CA ASP A 313 31.33 13.64 -12.68
C ASP A 313 30.70 12.46 -11.92
N LEU A 314 29.63 11.87 -12.46
CA LEU A 314 29.07 10.63 -11.92
C LEU A 314 30.16 9.58 -11.73
N ASP A 315 30.50 9.28 -10.48
CA ASP A 315 31.53 8.32 -10.13
C ASP A 315 30.90 6.95 -9.85
N ASP A 316 31.72 5.90 -9.85
CA ASP A 316 31.27 4.54 -9.58
C ASP A 316 30.62 4.38 -8.18
N THR A 317 30.81 5.35 -7.27
CA THR A 317 30.23 5.32 -5.92
C THR A 317 28.76 5.73 -5.90
N VAL A 318 28.33 6.63 -6.79
CA VAL A 318 26.91 6.96 -6.99
C VAL A 318 26.15 5.73 -7.49
N ALA A 319 26.70 5.08 -8.52
CA ALA A 319 26.16 3.85 -9.08
C ALA A 319 26.02 2.75 -8.02
N ASP A 320 27.03 2.55 -7.16
CA ASP A 320 26.98 1.59 -6.04
C ASP A 320 25.83 1.87 -5.07
N ARG A 321 25.63 3.15 -4.71
CA ARG A 321 24.54 3.56 -3.81
C ARG A 321 23.18 3.24 -4.43
N ILE A 322 23.00 3.51 -5.72
CA ILE A 322 21.75 3.22 -6.44
C ILE A 322 21.50 1.72 -6.52
N SER A 323 22.51 0.92 -6.88
CA SER A 323 22.40 -0.54 -6.95
C SER A 323 22.00 -1.15 -5.60
N ARG A 324 22.55 -0.62 -4.50
CA ARG A 324 22.15 -0.99 -3.14
C ARG A 324 20.69 -0.63 -2.85
N GLN A 325 20.25 0.58 -3.17
CA GLN A 325 18.86 1.01 -2.91
C GLN A 325 17.84 0.21 -3.73
N VAL A 326 18.11 -0.07 -5.00
CA VAL A 326 17.26 -0.94 -5.83
C VAL A 326 17.19 -2.35 -5.27
N SER A 327 18.29 -2.91 -4.75
CA SER A 327 18.26 -4.22 -4.09
C SER A 327 17.41 -4.23 -2.81
N VAL A 328 17.41 -3.12 -2.07
CA VAL A 328 16.57 -2.96 -0.88
C VAL A 328 15.09 -2.93 -1.27
N VAL A 329 14.71 -2.21 -2.33
CA VAL A 329 13.34 -2.25 -2.88
C VAL A 329 12.98 -3.67 -3.32
N ARG A 330 13.78 -4.26 -4.21
CA ARG A 330 13.48 -5.56 -4.84
C ARG A 330 13.32 -6.67 -3.80
N ARG A 331 14.13 -6.66 -2.74
CA ARG A 331 14.10 -7.65 -1.66
C ARG A 331 12.92 -7.53 -0.70
N ASN A 332 12.38 -6.33 -0.49
CA ASN A 332 11.35 -6.09 0.52
C ASN A 332 9.96 -5.85 -0.08
N ILE A 333 9.86 -5.30 -1.30
CA ILE A 333 8.59 -4.88 -1.91
C ILE A 333 8.06 -5.93 -2.90
N CYS A 334 8.92 -6.74 -3.53
CA CYS A 334 8.55 -7.85 -4.42
C CYS A 334 7.58 -7.50 -5.60
N LEU A 335 7.36 -6.21 -5.88
CA LEU A 335 6.60 -5.70 -7.02
C LEU A 335 7.52 -5.33 -8.19
N PRO A 336 7.00 -5.31 -9.44
CA PRO A 336 7.67 -4.70 -10.57
C PRO A 336 8.15 -3.28 -10.27
N ILE A 337 9.39 -2.98 -10.62
CA ILE A 337 10.06 -1.70 -10.36
C ILE A 337 9.96 -0.81 -11.60
N ILE A 338 9.47 0.42 -11.40
CA ILE A 338 9.57 1.52 -12.34
C ILE A 338 10.74 2.41 -11.92
N TYR A 339 11.81 2.39 -12.72
CA TYR A 339 13.01 3.18 -12.48
C TYR A 339 12.89 4.55 -13.14
N GLN A 340 12.92 5.63 -12.34
CA GLN A 340 12.86 7.00 -12.85
C GLN A 340 13.98 7.87 -12.29
N VAL A 341 14.55 8.71 -13.15
CA VAL A 341 15.46 9.79 -12.75
C VAL A 341 14.71 11.10 -12.88
N ASN A 342 14.88 12.01 -11.90
CA ASN A 342 14.29 13.34 -11.93
C ASN A 342 15.40 14.40 -11.98
N SER A 343 15.50 15.11 -13.11
CA SER A 343 16.51 16.12 -13.42
C SER A 343 15.97 17.56 -13.45
N TYR A 344 14.69 17.80 -13.14
CA TYR A 344 14.04 19.13 -13.24
C TYR A 344 14.25 19.82 -14.60
N GLY A 345 14.26 19.04 -15.70
CA GLY A 345 14.42 19.56 -17.06
C GLY A 345 15.85 19.90 -17.49
N MET A 346 16.86 19.64 -16.64
CA MET A 346 18.27 19.74 -17.02
C MET A 346 18.80 18.41 -17.55
N HIS A 347 18.45 18.07 -18.79
CA HIS A 347 18.94 16.85 -19.44
C HIS A 347 20.44 16.97 -19.75
N ASN A 348 21.24 16.13 -19.11
CA ASN A 348 22.69 16.11 -19.29
C ASN A 348 23.23 14.68 -19.43
N MET A 349 24.52 14.57 -19.72
CA MET A 349 25.19 13.28 -19.86
C MET A 349 25.17 12.43 -18.59
N ASP A 350 25.05 13.06 -17.41
CA ASP A 350 24.99 12.35 -16.13
C ASP A 350 23.63 11.68 -15.92
N GLU A 351 22.53 12.34 -16.27
CA GLU A 351 21.19 11.71 -16.28
C GLU A 351 21.17 10.51 -17.23
N PHE A 352 21.70 10.65 -18.44
CA PHE A 352 21.83 9.52 -19.37
C PHE A 352 22.63 8.35 -18.79
N ARG A 353 23.75 8.63 -18.10
CA ARG A 353 24.57 7.60 -17.45
C ARG A 353 23.82 6.87 -16.34
N LEU A 354 22.94 7.56 -15.61
CA LEU A 354 22.06 6.93 -14.63
C LEU A 354 20.99 6.05 -15.26
N LEU A 355 20.37 6.49 -16.35
CA LEU A 355 19.40 5.66 -17.09
C LEU A 355 20.07 4.40 -17.66
N ASP A 356 21.25 4.53 -18.26
CA ASP A 356 22.04 3.40 -18.73
C ASP A 356 22.44 2.46 -17.58
N HIS A 357 22.83 3.01 -16.42
CA HIS A 357 23.07 2.22 -15.21
C HIS A 357 21.80 1.52 -14.72
N GLY A 358 20.65 2.19 -14.75
CA GLY A 358 19.35 1.62 -14.41
C GLY A 358 19.04 0.34 -15.20
N LEU A 359 19.32 0.32 -16.50
CA LEU A 359 19.19 -0.89 -17.33
C LEU A 359 20.03 -2.08 -16.83
N ARG A 360 21.18 -1.83 -16.18
CA ARG A 360 22.02 -2.89 -15.59
C ARG A 360 21.35 -3.59 -14.41
N LEU A 361 20.44 -2.91 -13.73
CA LEU A 361 19.73 -3.41 -12.56
C LEU A 361 18.48 -4.23 -12.93
N GLY A 362 18.18 -4.32 -14.23
CA GLY A 362 17.04 -5.07 -14.78
C GLY A 362 15.69 -4.70 -14.18
N PRO A 363 15.31 -3.41 -14.06
CA PRO A 363 13.95 -3.06 -13.65
C PRO A 363 12.96 -3.49 -14.74
N GLU A 364 11.72 -3.77 -14.34
CA GLU A 364 10.66 -4.16 -15.25
C GLU A 364 10.28 -2.98 -16.16
N TYR A 365 10.33 -1.76 -15.63
CA TYR A 365 10.11 -0.52 -16.39
C TYR A 365 11.22 0.51 -16.12
N LEU A 366 11.56 1.30 -17.14
CA LEU A 366 12.44 2.46 -17.03
C LEU A 366 11.80 3.66 -17.72
N CYS A 367 11.72 4.79 -17.00
CA CYS A 367 11.21 6.05 -17.51
C CYS A 367 12.34 6.86 -18.16
N VAL A 368 12.13 7.31 -19.39
CA VAL A 368 13.02 8.23 -20.11
C VAL A 368 12.25 9.47 -20.49
N ASP A 369 12.78 10.66 -20.24
CA ASP A 369 12.14 11.90 -20.69
C ASP A 369 12.20 11.97 -22.22
N LEU A 370 11.06 12.24 -22.87
CA LEU A 370 10.96 12.35 -24.32
C LEU A 370 11.66 13.59 -24.87
N GLU A 371 11.97 14.57 -24.02
CA GLU A 371 12.76 15.75 -24.39
C GLU A 371 14.26 15.45 -24.57
N PHE A 372 14.74 14.25 -24.20
CA PHE A 372 16.10 13.80 -24.53
C PHE A 372 16.39 13.78 -26.03
N ASP A 373 17.68 13.85 -26.38
CA ASP A 373 18.14 13.68 -27.74
C ASP A 373 17.73 12.30 -28.30
N ILE A 374 17.33 12.30 -29.58
CA ILE A 374 16.83 11.10 -30.27
C ILE A 374 17.87 9.98 -30.25
N ALA A 375 19.15 10.29 -30.47
CA ALA A 375 20.20 9.27 -30.51
C ALA A 375 20.43 8.65 -29.13
N GLN A 376 20.28 9.42 -28.05
CA GLN A 376 20.37 8.93 -26.69
C GLN A 376 19.21 7.97 -26.37
N ILE A 377 17.96 8.36 -26.65
CA ILE A 377 16.80 7.48 -26.41
C ILE A 377 16.93 6.18 -27.23
N GLN A 378 17.31 6.27 -28.51
CA GLN A 378 17.55 5.10 -29.36
C GLN A 378 18.66 4.19 -28.80
N THR A 379 19.72 4.78 -28.24
CA THR A 379 20.79 4.02 -27.58
C THR A 379 20.27 3.23 -26.38
N LEU A 380 19.45 3.85 -25.52
CA LEU A 380 18.80 3.18 -24.38
C LEU A 380 17.87 2.06 -24.86
N ILE A 381 17.03 2.32 -25.85
CA ILE A 381 16.10 1.32 -26.42
C ILE A 381 16.86 0.14 -27.01
N SER A 382 17.99 0.37 -27.68
CA SER A 382 18.84 -0.71 -28.21
C SER A 382 19.53 -1.55 -27.11
N SER A 383 19.61 -1.01 -25.90
CA SER A 383 20.26 -1.61 -24.74
C SER A 383 19.26 -2.13 -23.70
N LYS A 384 17.94 -1.99 -23.93
CA LYS A 384 16.90 -2.24 -22.92
C LYS A 384 16.74 -3.69 -22.50
N GLY A 385 17.13 -4.63 -23.35
CA GLY A 385 16.88 -6.06 -23.13
C GLY A 385 15.39 -6.33 -23.01
N GLN A 386 14.95 -6.83 -21.85
CA GLN A 386 13.54 -7.07 -21.52
C GLN A 386 12.85 -5.91 -20.79
N THR A 387 13.60 -4.94 -20.28
CA THR A 387 13.05 -3.76 -19.60
C THR A 387 12.14 -2.99 -20.56
N LYS A 388 10.94 -2.63 -20.09
CA LYS A 388 9.99 -1.82 -20.86
C LYS A 388 10.29 -0.34 -20.68
N ILE A 389 10.32 0.42 -21.76
CA ILE A 389 10.63 1.85 -21.75
C ILE A 389 9.33 2.64 -21.70
N ILE A 390 9.18 3.45 -20.65
CA ILE A 390 8.12 4.46 -20.52
C ILE A 390 8.68 5.79 -21.03
N GLY A 391 8.21 6.24 -22.19
CA GLY A 391 8.48 7.57 -22.70
C GLY A 391 7.69 8.59 -21.88
N HIS A 392 8.37 9.35 -21.04
CA HIS A 392 7.77 10.29 -20.11
C HIS A 392 7.81 11.72 -20.65
N TYR A 393 6.74 12.47 -20.46
CA TYR A 393 6.70 13.89 -20.73
C TYR A 393 5.91 14.61 -19.62
N SER A 394 6.49 15.66 -19.05
CA SER A 394 5.82 16.53 -18.06
C SER A 394 5.52 17.87 -18.70
N ALA A 395 4.24 18.16 -18.97
CA ALA A 395 3.84 19.41 -19.63
C ALA A 395 3.96 20.63 -18.69
N SER A 396 4.52 21.74 -19.21
CA SER A 396 4.72 22.99 -18.47
C SER A 396 3.43 23.80 -18.26
N GLU A 397 3.47 24.75 -17.31
CA GLU A 397 2.33 25.60 -16.90
C GLU A 397 2.03 26.75 -17.90
N ASP A 398 2.97 27.12 -18.77
CA ASP A 398 2.87 28.33 -19.60
C ASP A 398 2.21 28.08 -20.97
N GLY A 399 0.97 28.58 -21.14
CA GLY A 399 0.43 29.07 -22.42
C GLY A 399 -0.14 28.09 -23.46
N ASP A 400 -0.13 26.78 -23.23
CA ASP A 400 -0.67 25.79 -24.19
C ASP A 400 -2.19 25.53 -24.00
N ASP A 401 -2.89 25.14 -25.09
CA ASP A 401 -4.32 24.71 -25.18
C ASP A 401 -4.69 23.47 -24.32
N GLY A 402 -4.09 23.33 -23.14
CA GLY A 402 -4.32 22.21 -22.24
C GLY A 402 -3.82 20.88 -22.81
N TRP A 403 -4.64 19.85 -22.64
CA TRP A 403 -4.42 18.51 -23.20
C TRP A 403 -4.68 18.41 -24.71
N ASN A 404 -5.12 19.50 -25.35
CA ASN A 404 -5.36 19.56 -26.79
C ASN A 404 -4.20 20.19 -27.57
N SER A 405 -3.11 20.58 -26.92
CA SER A 405 -1.99 21.21 -27.61
C SER A 405 -1.34 20.25 -28.63
N PRO A 406 -0.85 20.78 -29.77
CA PRO A 406 -0.08 19.99 -30.73
C PRO A 406 1.14 19.30 -30.12
N LYS A 407 1.69 19.83 -29.01
CA LYS A 407 2.86 19.25 -28.35
C LYS A 407 2.56 17.87 -27.76
N GLN A 408 1.41 17.65 -27.13
CA GLN A 408 1.06 16.34 -26.57
C GLN A 408 0.94 15.28 -27.69
N TRP A 409 0.33 15.65 -28.81
CA TRP A 409 0.26 14.76 -29.99
C TRP A 409 1.62 14.50 -30.62
N ALA A 410 2.50 15.50 -30.69
CA ALA A 410 3.88 15.30 -31.11
C ALA A 410 4.62 14.30 -30.20
N MET A 411 4.34 14.29 -28.89
CA MET A 411 4.90 13.31 -27.97
C MET A 411 4.35 11.90 -28.19
N VAL A 412 3.08 11.75 -28.57
CA VAL A 412 2.50 10.45 -28.97
C VAL A 412 3.25 9.88 -30.17
N GLN A 413 3.37 10.69 -31.23
CA GLN A 413 4.08 10.30 -32.44
C GLN A 413 5.55 9.98 -32.15
N ARG A 414 6.22 10.83 -31.34
CA ARG A 414 7.62 10.64 -30.97
C ARG A 414 7.84 9.35 -30.19
N ALA A 415 7.04 9.08 -29.16
CA ALA A 415 7.19 7.87 -28.36
C ALA A 415 7.00 6.60 -29.20
N GLN A 416 6.00 6.58 -30.09
CA GLN A 416 5.78 5.45 -31.02
C GLN A 416 6.93 5.31 -32.02
N ALA A 417 7.38 6.40 -32.63
CA ALA A 417 8.47 6.39 -33.62
C ALA A 417 9.83 5.96 -33.02
N LEU A 418 10.08 6.29 -31.75
CA LEU A 418 11.30 5.87 -31.05
C LEU A 418 11.23 4.39 -30.61
N GLY A 419 10.04 3.80 -30.52
CA GLY A 419 9.84 2.42 -30.05
C GLY A 419 9.75 2.29 -28.53
N CYS A 420 9.23 3.32 -27.85
CA CYS A 420 8.83 3.22 -26.44
C CYS A 420 7.70 2.19 -26.29
N ASP A 421 7.68 1.47 -25.17
CA ASP A 421 6.64 0.47 -24.89
C ASP A 421 5.36 1.13 -24.35
N ILE A 422 5.50 2.23 -23.60
CA ILE A 422 4.40 3.00 -22.99
C ILE A 422 4.71 4.50 -23.13
N LEU A 423 3.70 5.33 -23.35
CA LEU A 423 3.78 6.79 -23.23
C LEU A 423 3.19 7.23 -21.89
N ARG A 424 3.86 8.11 -21.15
CA ARG A 424 3.32 8.75 -19.94
C ARG A 424 3.40 10.26 -20.04
N ILE A 425 2.23 10.92 -20.13
CA ILE A 425 2.11 12.38 -20.06
C ILE A 425 1.51 12.76 -18.71
N CYS A 426 2.13 13.70 -18.01
CA CYS A 426 1.52 14.33 -16.84
C CYS A 426 1.54 15.86 -16.92
N LYS A 427 0.57 16.50 -16.25
CA LYS A 427 0.41 17.97 -16.20
C LYS A 427 -0.13 18.38 -14.83
N LYS A 428 0.23 19.54 -14.28
CA LYS A 428 -0.43 20.04 -13.06
C LYS A 428 -1.86 20.50 -13.37
N ALA A 429 -2.83 20.05 -12.58
CA ALA A 429 -4.21 20.53 -12.70
C ALA A 429 -4.36 21.95 -12.14
N THR A 430 -4.98 22.82 -12.92
CA THR A 430 -5.34 24.20 -12.54
C THR A 430 -6.84 24.32 -12.27
N CYS A 431 -7.65 23.48 -12.92
CA CYS A 431 -9.09 23.42 -12.73
C CYS A 431 -9.61 21.98 -12.89
N LEU A 432 -10.86 21.73 -12.51
CA LEU A 432 -11.47 20.40 -12.61
C LEU A 432 -11.54 19.89 -14.07
N ALA A 433 -11.76 20.79 -15.03
CA ALA A 433 -11.91 20.46 -16.45
C ALA A 433 -10.64 19.82 -17.06
N ASP A 434 -9.45 20.14 -16.51
CA ASP A 434 -8.19 19.54 -16.93
C ASP A 434 -8.21 18.00 -16.84
N ASN A 435 -8.96 17.44 -15.87
CA ASN A 435 -9.05 16.00 -15.66
C ASN A 435 -9.87 15.29 -16.74
N LEU A 436 -10.98 15.89 -17.13
CA LEU A 436 -11.79 15.36 -18.24
C LEU A 436 -11.01 15.46 -19.55
N ALA A 437 -10.25 16.53 -19.73
CA ALA A 437 -9.40 16.72 -20.89
C ALA A 437 -8.29 15.64 -20.98
N ALA A 438 -7.66 15.28 -19.86
CA ALA A 438 -6.69 14.18 -19.80
C ALA A 438 -7.32 12.82 -20.22
N LYS A 439 -8.49 12.50 -19.66
CA LYS A 439 -9.22 11.27 -20.00
C LYS A 439 -9.63 11.24 -21.48
N HIS A 440 -10.12 12.36 -21.99
CA HIS A 440 -10.50 12.48 -23.39
C HIS A 440 -9.29 12.34 -24.32
N PHE A 441 -8.14 12.92 -23.97
CA PHE A 441 -6.90 12.74 -24.71
C PHE A 441 -6.49 11.26 -24.80
N ALA A 442 -6.42 10.55 -23.66
CA ALA A 442 -6.08 9.13 -23.65
C ALA A 442 -7.04 8.29 -24.52
N HIS A 443 -8.34 8.57 -24.43
CA HIS A 443 -9.35 7.89 -25.24
C HIS A 443 -9.15 8.12 -26.74
N ARG A 444 -8.82 9.35 -27.16
CA ARG A 444 -8.54 9.65 -28.57
C ARG A 444 -7.29 8.95 -29.10
N VAL A 445 -6.23 8.84 -28.29
CA VAL A 445 -5.04 8.07 -28.69
C VAL A 445 -5.39 6.58 -28.85
N HIS A 446 -6.13 6.01 -27.88
CA HIS A 446 -6.53 4.60 -27.93
C HIS A 446 -7.51 4.26 -29.06
N SER A 447 -8.36 5.21 -29.44
CA SER A 447 -9.33 5.04 -30.53
C SER A 447 -8.77 5.37 -31.91
N SER A 448 -7.50 5.79 -32.00
CA SER A 448 -6.85 6.09 -33.26
C SER A 448 -6.42 4.81 -33.98
N GLU A 449 -6.61 4.76 -35.29
CA GLU A 449 -6.06 3.68 -36.13
C GLU A 449 -4.54 3.83 -36.36
N GLU A 450 -3.99 5.04 -36.16
CA GLU A 450 -2.58 5.36 -36.42
C GLU A 450 -1.66 4.99 -35.23
N TYR A 451 -2.19 5.01 -34.01
CA TYR A 451 -1.41 4.88 -32.78
C TYR A 451 -1.78 3.63 -31.99
N THR A 452 -0.79 2.78 -31.72
CA THR A 452 -0.95 1.53 -30.95
C THR A 452 -0.27 1.59 -29.59
N ILE A 453 0.44 2.68 -29.29
CA ILE A 453 1.15 2.85 -28.02
C ILE A 453 0.16 2.98 -26.85
N SER A 454 0.44 2.26 -25.76
CA SER A 454 -0.33 2.40 -24.52
C SER A 454 -0.02 3.73 -23.84
N VAL A 455 -1.04 4.42 -23.33
CA VAL A 455 -0.91 5.77 -22.76
C VAL A 455 -1.32 5.82 -21.30
N ILE A 456 -0.46 6.42 -20.48
CA ILE A 456 -0.72 6.89 -19.13
C ILE A 456 -0.89 8.41 -19.21
N ALA A 457 -2.07 8.93 -18.88
CA ALA A 457 -2.35 10.36 -18.96
C ALA A 457 -3.13 10.82 -17.72
N TYR A 458 -2.49 11.63 -16.88
CA TYR A 458 -3.10 12.14 -15.66
C TYR A 458 -2.57 13.52 -15.30
N ASN A 459 -3.29 14.21 -14.42
CA ASN A 459 -2.89 15.47 -13.84
C ASN A 459 -2.36 15.29 -12.42
N THR A 460 -1.35 16.08 -12.06
CA THR A 460 -0.76 16.14 -10.71
C THR A 460 -1.42 17.22 -9.86
N GLY A 461 -1.15 17.18 -8.55
CA GLY A 461 -1.73 18.09 -7.56
C GLY A 461 -3.09 17.63 -7.04
N HIS A 462 -3.59 18.32 -6.01
CA HIS A 462 -4.86 17.96 -5.35
C HIS A 462 -6.06 17.99 -6.33
N LEU A 463 -6.10 18.97 -7.23
CA LEU A 463 -7.14 19.07 -8.27
C LEU A 463 -7.02 17.98 -9.35
N GLY A 464 -5.85 17.34 -9.49
CA GLY A 464 -5.56 16.33 -10.51
C GLY A 464 -6.02 14.91 -10.16
N ARG A 465 -6.37 14.66 -8.89
CA ARG A 465 -6.70 13.33 -8.36
C ARG A 465 -7.77 12.59 -9.17
N MET A 466 -8.73 13.32 -9.76
CA MET A 466 -9.78 12.72 -10.59
C MET A 466 -9.21 12.00 -11.81
N SER A 467 -8.28 12.62 -12.54
CA SER A 467 -7.65 11.97 -13.68
C SER A 467 -6.78 10.77 -13.27
N CYS A 468 -6.20 10.77 -12.05
CA CYS A 468 -5.42 9.63 -11.56
C CYS A 468 -6.27 8.37 -11.34
N TYR A 469 -7.42 8.46 -10.65
CA TYR A 469 -8.24 7.25 -10.43
C TYR A 469 -9.01 6.80 -11.69
N LEU A 470 -9.22 7.70 -12.65
CA LEU A 470 -9.82 7.37 -13.95
C LEU A 470 -8.83 6.84 -14.99
N ASN A 471 -7.52 6.98 -14.74
CA ASN A 471 -6.49 6.45 -15.63
C ASN A 471 -6.43 4.91 -15.52
N SER A 472 -6.25 4.23 -16.66
CA SER A 472 -6.42 2.77 -16.75
C SER A 472 -5.19 1.98 -16.32
N ILE A 473 -3.98 2.46 -16.60
CA ILE A 473 -2.76 1.68 -16.37
C ILE A 473 -1.73 2.45 -15.56
N LEU A 474 -1.13 1.79 -14.56
CA LEU A 474 -0.03 2.33 -13.73
C LEU A 474 -0.32 3.73 -13.17
N SER A 475 -1.55 3.97 -12.71
CA SER A 475 -1.94 5.22 -12.08
C SER A 475 -1.09 5.47 -10.83
N PRO A 476 -0.52 6.68 -10.66
CA PRO A 476 0.34 6.95 -9.51
C PRO A 476 -0.50 7.00 -8.22
N VAL A 477 -0.04 6.27 -7.21
CA VAL A 477 -0.63 6.24 -5.87
C VAL A 477 0.44 6.48 -4.81
N THR A 478 -0.02 6.75 -3.60
CA THR A 478 0.80 6.93 -2.41
C THR A 478 0.41 5.95 -1.32
N HIS A 479 1.13 6.00 -0.20
CA HIS A 479 0.79 5.24 1.00
C HIS A 479 0.61 6.18 2.19
N SER A 480 -0.23 5.80 3.15
CA SER A 480 -0.50 6.59 4.37
C SER A 480 0.78 6.93 5.14
N LEU A 481 1.71 5.98 5.22
CA LEU A 481 3.04 6.20 5.81
C LEU A 481 3.90 7.19 5.00
N VAL A 482 3.82 7.21 3.67
CA VAL A 482 4.56 8.19 2.85
C VAL A 482 4.08 9.61 3.16
N ARG A 483 2.75 9.81 3.27
CA ARG A 483 2.18 11.12 3.66
C ARG A 483 2.66 11.56 5.04
N LYS A 484 2.78 10.62 5.98
CA LYS A 484 3.25 10.89 7.35
C LYS A 484 4.75 11.21 7.40
N LEU A 485 5.57 10.43 6.69
CA LEU A 485 7.04 10.53 6.72
C LEU A 485 7.58 11.66 5.83
N ALA A 486 6.88 12.01 4.74
CA ALA A 486 7.27 13.08 3.82
C ALA A 486 6.05 13.88 3.33
N PRO A 487 5.39 14.68 4.20
CA PRO A 487 4.17 15.41 3.83
C PRO A 487 4.37 16.42 2.69
N GLY A 488 5.58 16.95 2.51
CA GLY A 488 5.91 17.93 1.45
C GLY A 488 6.34 17.34 0.11
N CYS A 489 6.42 16.02 -0.05
CA CYS A 489 6.82 15.44 -1.33
C CYS A 489 5.65 15.44 -2.34
N PRO A 490 5.89 15.53 -3.67
CA PRO A 490 4.81 15.53 -4.66
C PRO A 490 3.87 14.32 -4.55
N SER A 491 4.41 13.16 -4.17
CA SER A 491 3.64 11.93 -4.02
C SER A 491 2.71 11.93 -2.79
N SER A 492 2.84 12.86 -1.84
CA SER A 492 1.89 12.98 -0.73
C SER A 492 0.50 13.42 -1.22
N SER A 493 0.45 14.13 -2.34
CA SER A 493 -0.79 14.65 -2.95
C SER A 493 -1.61 13.59 -3.70
N PHE A 494 -1.00 12.47 -4.12
CA PHE A 494 -1.71 11.37 -4.78
C PHE A 494 -2.63 10.62 -3.82
N LEU A 495 -3.58 9.87 -4.37
CA LEU A 495 -4.49 8.99 -3.62
C LEU A 495 -3.76 7.73 -3.15
N THR A 496 -4.20 7.10 -2.07
CA THR A 496 -3.85 5.70 -1.79
C THR A 496 -4.62 4.76 -2.72
N VAL A 497 -4.23 3.49 -2.80
CA VAL A 497 -4.98 2.48 -3.58
C VAL A 497 -6.44 2.42 -3.11
N ALA A 498 -6.66 2.34 -1.79
CA ALA A 498 -8.00 2.28 -1.21
C ALA A 498 -8.83 3.53 -1.52
N GLU A 499 -8.24 4.73 -1.45
CA GLU A 499 -8.93 5.97 -1.82
C GLU A 499 -9.25 6.04 -3.32
N ALA A 500 -8.33 5.59 -4.18
CA ALA A 500 -8.56 5.54 -5.62
C ALA A 500 -9.69 4.56 -5.98
N GLN A 501 -9.72 3.39 -5.36
CA GLN A 501 -10.80 2.40 -5.52
C GLN A 501 -12.14 2.97 -5.05
N ARG A 502 -12.21 3.53 -3.83
CA ARG A 502 -13.45 4.17 -3.34
C ARG A 502 -13.95 5.28 -4.24
N ALA A 503 -13.05 6.14 -4.74
CA ALA A 503 -13.42 7.18 -5.70
C ALA A 503 -13.95 6.58 -7.02
N THR A 504 -13.40 5.46 -7.46
CA THR A 504 -13.85 4.75 -8.67
C THR A 504 -15.26 4.18 -8.50
N PHE A 505 -15.58 3.56 -7.36
CA PHE A 505 -16.95 3.11 -7.05
C PHE A 505 -17.92 4.27 -6.83
N ALA A 506 -17.52 5.29 -6.06
CA ALA A 506 -18.36 6.45 -5.79
C ALA A 506 -18.65 7.31 -7.04
N SER A 507 -17.82 7.20 -8.08
CA SER A 507 -18.04 7.84 -9.38
C SER A 507 -18.82 6.97 -10.38
N PHE A 508 -19.31 5.80 -9.95
CA PHE A 508 -20.07 4.85 -10.78
C PHE A 508 -19.28 4.34 -12.00
N VAL A 509 -17.94 4.36 -11.92
CA VAL A 509 -17.08 3.71 -12.93
C VAL A 509 -17.04 2.20 -12.70
N LEU A 510 -17.16 1.77 -11.44
CA LEU A 510 -17.31 0.38 -11.03
C LEU A 510 -18.59 0.23 -10.20
N ASP A 511 -19.19 -0.95 -10.24
CA ASP A 511 -20.41 -1.28 -9.53
C ASP A 511 -20.16 -2.14 -8.29
N ASN A 512 -20.93 -1.89 -7.24
CA ASN A 512 -20.92 -2.80 -6.10
C ASN A 512 -21.51 -4.17 -6.48
N GLN A 513 -20.88 -5.21 -5.96
CA GLN A 513 -21.23 -6.61 -6.21
C GLN A 513 -21.19 -7.38 -4.89
N PHE A 514 -21.87 -8.52 -4.86
CA PHE A 514 -21.77 -9.47 -3.76
C PHE A 514 -21.28 -10.84 -4.27
N PHE A 515 -20.61 -11.52 -3.36
CA PHE A 515 -19.98 -12.82 -3.54
C PHE A 515 -20.43 -13.75 -2.41
N GLY A 516 -20.01 -15.01 -2.45
CA GLY A 516 -20.18 -15.86 -1.28
C GLY A 516 -19.54 -17.23 -1.36
N ILE A 517 -19.59 -17.95 -0.25
CA ILE A 517 -19.22 -19.37 -0.21
C ILE A 517 -20.49 -20.23 -0.26
N TYR A 518 -20.49 -21.23 -1.15
CA TYR A 518 -21.63 -22.09 -1.42
C TYR A 518 -21.30 -23.57 -1.15
N GLY A 519 -22.07 -24.23 -0.29
CA GLY A 519 -21.90 -25.64 0.07
C GLY A 519 -22.85 -26.07 1.19
N ASN A 520 -22.83 -27.34 1.59
CA ASN A 520 -23.76 -27.83 2.62
C ASN A 520 -23.23 -27.72 4.07
N ASN A 521 -21.98 -27.31 4.24
CA ASN A 521 -21.34 -27.15 5.55
C ASN A 521 -20.43 -25.92 5.60
N THR A 522 -21.02 -24.73 5.42
CA THR A 522 -20.30 -23.46 5.28
C THR A 522 -20.47 -22.48 6.44
N SER A 523 -21.33 -22.81 7.42
CA SER A 523 -21.69 -21.91 8.54
C SER A 523 -20.49 -21.46 9.38
N GLN A 524 -19.42 -22.25 9.45
CA GLN A 524 -18.19 -21.94 10.19
C GLN A 524 -17.02 -21.48 9.30
N SER A 525 -17.29 -21.15 8.03
CA SER A 525 -16.25 -20.68 7.12
C SER A 525 -15.76 -19.27 7.50
N LEU A 526 -14.44 -19.04 7.50
CA LEU A 526 -13.88 -17.68 7.60
C LEU A 526 -13.62 -17.04 6.23
N SER A 527 -14.11 -17.61 5.12
CA SER A 527 -14.09 -16.91 3.82
C SER A 527 -14.71 -15.52 3.90
N PRO A 528 -15.88 -15.32 4.56
CA PRO A 528 -16.45 -13.98 4.71
C PRO A 528 -15.50 -13.03 5.42
N ALA A 529 -15.00 -13.40 6.61
CA ALA A 529 -14.09 -12.55 7.36
C ALA A 529 -12.82 -12.20 6.57
N MET A 530 -12.27 -13.15 5.82
CA MET A 530 -11.09 -12.95 4.99
C MET A 530 -11.36 -12.02 3.80
N HIS A 531 -12.45 -12.23 3.07
CA HIS A 531 -12.78 -11.43 1.88
C HIS A 531 -13.29 -10.04 2.24
N GLU A 532 -14.09 -9.90 3.29
CA GLU A 532 -14.54 -8.60 3.80
C GLU A 532 -13.36 -7.74 4.25
N ALA A 533 -12.40 -8.32 4.99
CA ALA A 533 -11.19 -7.60 5.39
C ALA A 533 -10.35 -7.16 4.16
N ALA A 534 -10.28 -8.00 3.12
CA ALA A 534 -9.59 -7.64 1.88
C ALA A 534 -10.33 -6.53 1.10
N PHE A 535 -11.67 -6.57 1.05
CA PHE A 535 -12.48 -5.53 0.43
C PHE A 535 -12.34 -4.20 1.16
N GLU A 536 -12.38 -4.21 2.49
CA GLU A 536 -12.18 -3.01 3.31
C GLU A 536 -10.79 -2.40 3.10
N LEU A 537 -9.73 -3.21 3.16
CA LEU A 537 -8.35 -2.78 2.92
C LEU A 537 -8.18 -2.13 1.54
N LEU A 538 -8.79 -2.71 0.52
CA LEU A 538 -8.71 -2.23 -0.86
C LEU A 538 -9.73 -1.12 -1.20
N GLY A 539 -10.59 -0.72 -0.25
CA GLY A 539 -11.61 0.30 -0.49
C GLY A 539 -12.71 -0.14 -1.48
N MET A 540 -13.02 -1.44 -1.52
CA MET A 540 -14.07 -1.99 -2.37
C MET A 540 -15.37 -2.17 -1.57
N PRO A 541 -16.53 -1.70 -2.05
CA PRO A 541 -17.82 -1.81 -1.35
C PRO A 541 -18.52 -3.16 -1.63
N HIS A 542 -17.74 -4.23 -1.77
CA HIS A 542 -18.25 -5.57 -2.03
C HIS A 542 -18.68 -6.24 -0.74
N HIS A 543 -19.55 -7.25 -0.86
CA HIS A 543 -19.95 -8.10 0.26
C HIS A 543 -19.72 -9.58 -0.02
N TYR A 544 -19.48 -10.37 1.00
CA TYR A 544 -19.22 -11.80 0.93
C TYR A 544 -20.10 -12.59 1.90
N ASN A 545 -21.05 -13.36 1.35
CA ASN A 545 -22.08 -14.05 2.11
C ASN A 545 -21.79 -15.55 2.31
N ILE A 546 -22.45 -16.16 3.30
CA ILE A 546 -22.48 -17.62 3.50
C ILE A 546 -23.78 -18.19 2.94
N TYR A 547 -23.68 -19.16 2.04
CA TYR A 547 -24.81 -19.89 1.47
C TYR A 547 -24.71 -21.38 1.82
N THR A 548 -25.27 -21.75 2.98
CA THR A 548 -25.36 -23.15 3.42
C THR A 548 -26.57 -23.83 2.78
N LYS A 549 -26.34 -24.65 1.75
CA LYS A 549 -27.37 -25.26 0.90
C LYS A 549 -27.08 -26.71 0.58
N ASP A 550 -28.14 -27.53 0.51
CA ASP A 550 -28.06 -28.96 0.18
C ASP A 550 -28.23 -29.27 -1.32
N SER A 551 -28.74 -28.32 -2.11
CA SER A 551 -28.84 -28.41 -3.58
C SER A 551 -27.99 -27.32 -4.25
N MET A 552 -27.72 -27.45 -5.55
CA MET A 552 -27.11 -26.40 -6.39
C MET A 552 -28.15 -25.50 -7.07
N ASP A 553 -29.45 -25.80 -7.02
CA ASP A 553 -30.45 -25.02 -7.77
C ASP A 553 -30.49 -23.56 -7.32
N ASP A 554 -30.37 -23.31 -6.01
CA ASP A 554 -30.32 -21.95 -5.44
C ASP A 554 -29.08 -21.16 -5.90
N LEU A 555 -27.97 -21.83 -6.23
CA LEU A 555 -26.78 -21.16 -6.79
C LEU A 555 -27.11 -20.50 -8.12
N PHE A 556 -27.91 -21.16 -8.96
CA PHE A 556 -28.27 -20.62 -10.27
C PHE A 556 -29.40 -19.60 -10.21
N GLU A 557 -30.15 -19.53 -9.10
CA GLU A 557 -30.99 -18.36 -8.81
C GLU A 557 -30.13 -17.14 -8.45
N LEU A 558 -29.06 -17.30 -7.68
CA LEU A 558 -28.11 -16.22 -7.39
C LEU A 558 -27.45 -15.67 -8.67
N VAL A 559 -27.09 -16.56 -9.61
CA VAL A 559 -26.49 -16.18 -10.91
C VAL A 559 -27.36 -15.24 -11.75
N LYS A 560 -28.68 -15.25 -11.54
CA LYS A 560 -29.62 -14.34 -12.23
C LYS A 560 -29.55 -12.91 -11.70
N ASP A 561 -29.03 -12.70 -10.50
CA ASP A 561 -28.83 -11.35 -9.95
C ASP A 561 -27.65 -10.67 -10.68
N VAL A 562 -27.91 -9.48 -11.22
CA VAL A 562 -26.94 -8.71 -11.98
C VAL A 562 -25.73 -8.26 -11.14
N LYS A 563 -25.87 -8.22 -9.81
CA LYS A 563 -24.81 -7.86 -8.85
C LYS A 563 -24.06 -9.06 -8.29
N PHE A 564 -24.46 -10.28 -8.59
CA PHE A 564 -23.72 -11.45 -8.17
C PHE A 564 -22.43 -11.58 -9.02
N GLY A 565 -21.28 -11.45 -8.37
CA GLY A 565 -19.96 -11.48 -9.03
C GLY A 565 -19.39 -12.90 -9.16
N GLY A 566 -19.74 -13.80 -8.22
CA GLY A 566 -19.24 -15.17 -8.21
C GLY A 566 -19.30 -15.82 -6.83
N ALA A 567 -18.84 -17.07 -6.76
CA ALA A 567 -18.80 -17.80 -5.49
C ALA A 567 -17.61 -18.76 -5.36
N SER A 568 -17.16 -18.92 -4.13
CA SER A 568 -16.35 -20.07 -3.75
C SER A 568 -17.24 -21.30 -3.61
N ILE A 569 -16.94 -22.35 -4.34
CA ILE A 569 -17.69 -23.61 -4.33
C ILE A 569 -16.97 -24.61 -3.42
N THR A 570 -17.66 -25.13 -2.41
CA THR A 570 -17.11 -26.16 -1.52
C THR A 570 -17.89 -27.47 -1.60
N ALA A 571 -17.55 -28.42 -0.74
CA ALA A 571 -18.22 -29.71 -0.69
C ALA A 571 -19.75 -29.55 -0.49
N PRO A 572 -20.58 -30.36 -1.16
CA PRO A 572 -20.22 -31.49 -2.04
C PRO A 572 -20.14 -31.10 -3.53
N PHE A 573 -20.21 -29.81 -3.88
CA PHE A 573 -20.55 -29.38 -5.24
C PHE A 573 -19.37 -29.17 -6.19
N LYS A 574 -18.11 -29.22 -5.71
CA LYS A 574 -16.91 -28.93 -6.52
C LYS A 574 -16.81 -29.71 -7.84
N THR A 575 -17.31 -30.93 -7.88
CA THR A 575 -17.35 -31.74 -9.12
C THR A 575 -18.67 -31.61 -9.85
N ALA A 576 -19.76 -31.44 -9.11
CA ALA A 576 -21.11 -31.41 -9.66
C ALA A 576 -21.42 -30.11 -10.42
N VAL A 577 -20.71 -29.01 -10.12
CA VAL A 577 -20.88 -27.71 -10.78
C VAL A 577 -20.25 -27.66 -12.18
N ILE A 578 -19.30 -28.56 -12.50
CA ILE A 578 -18.54 -28.56 -13.77
C ILE A 578 -19.44 -28.55 -15.02
N PRO A 579 -20.48 -29.41 -15.14
CA PRO A 579 -21.34 -29.43 -16.33
C PRO A 579 -22.18 -28.17 -16.53
N LYS A 580 -22.17 -27.25 -15.56
CA LYS A 580 -22.89 -25.98 -15.60
C LYS A 580 -21.98 -24.79 -15.94
N MET A 581 -20.67 -25.01 -16.07
CA MET A 581 -19.72 -23.97 -16.47
C MET A 581 -19.62 -23.94 -17.99
N ASP A 582 -19.64 -22.74 -18.58
CA ASP A 582 -19.41 -22.55 -20.02
C ASP A 582 -17.93 -22.65 -20.35
N PHE A 583 -17.10 -22.16 -19.45
CA PHE A 583 -15.65 -22.17 -19.58
C PHE A 583 -14.99 -22.74 -18.31
N LEU A 584 -13.85 -23.39 -18.51
CA LEU A 584 -13.03 -23.93 -17.43
C LEU A 584 -11.58 -23.55 -17.67
N SER A 585 -10.87 -23.21 -16.61
CA SER A 585 -9.41 -23.14 -16.66
C SER A 585 -8.80 -24.50 -16.99
N GLU A 586 -7.60 -24.49 -17.56
CA GLU A 586 -6.84 -25.71 -17.81
C GLU A 586 -6.54 -26.46 -16.51
N GLU A 587 -6.32 -25.72 -15.43
CA GLU A 587 -6.13 -26.21 -14.08
C GLU A 587 -7.38 -26.94 -13.55
N ALA A 588 -8.57 -26.34 -13.67
CA ALA A 588 -9.83 -26.94 -13.22
C ALA A 588 -10.19 -28.20 -14.04
N LYS A 589 -9.94 -28.19 -15.37
CA LYS A 589 -10.07 -29.37 -16.23
C LYS A 589 -9.12 -30.49 -15.79
N ALA A 590 -7.85 -30.17 -15.56
CA ALA A 590 -6.83 -31.13 -15.17
C ALA A 590 -7.08 -31.72 -13.77
N ILE A 591 -7.58 -30.93 -12.82
CA ILE A 591 -7.92 -31.39 -11.47
C ILE A 591 -9.26 -32.13 -11.45
N GLY A 592 -10.18 -31.77 -12.35
CA GLY A 592 -11.55 -32.29 -12.40
C GLY A 592 -12.41 -31.81 -11.23
N ALA A 593 -12.20 -30.57 -10.78
CA ALA A 593 -12.97 -29.91 -9.72
C ALA A 593 -12.91 -28.38 -9.87
N VAL A 594 -14.01 -27.69 -9.60
CA VAL A 594 -14.12 -26.22 -9.54
C VAL A 594 -14.36 -25.81 -8.08
N ASN A 595 -13.55 -24.89 -7.55
CA ASN A 595 -13.78 -24.28 -6.24
C ASN A 595 -14.01 -22.76 -6.33
N THR A 596 -13.85 -22.17 -7.51
CA THR A 596 -14.04 -20.74 -7.75
C THR A 596 -14.88 -20.58 -9.02
N MET A 597 -16.06 -20.00 -8.89
CA MET A 597 -16.97 -19.70 -9.99
C MET A 597 -17.04 -18.19 -10.18
N ILE A 598 -16.86 -17.74 -11.43
CA ILE A 598 -16.89 -16.32 -11.81
C ILE A 598 -18.03 -16.11 -12.81
N CYS A 599 -18.83 -15.05 -12.59
CA CYS A 599 -19.90 -14.66 -13.49
C CYS A 599 -19.36 -13.71 -14.56
N LEU A 600 -19.35 -14.14 -15.82
CA LEU A 600 -18.87 -13.34 -16.95
C LEU A 600 -19.99 -12.49 -17.53
N LYS A 601 -19.63 -11.29 -17.99
CA LYS A 601 -20.54 -10.30 -18.56
C LYS A 601 -20.53 -10.29 -20.09
N SER A 602 -19.52 -10.93 -20.69
CA SER A 602 -19.49 -11.26 -22.12
C SER A 602 -19.16 -12.74 -22.33
N PRO A 603 -19.53 -13.34 -23.48
CA PRO A 603 -19.29 -14.75 -23.76
C PRO A 603 -17.85 -15.03 -24.20
N THR A 604 -16.88 -14.29 -23.66
CA THR A 604 -15.45 -14.40 -23.99
C THR A 604 -14.61 -14.46 -22.71
N MET A 605 -13.42 -15.05 -22.81
CA MET A 605 -12.50 -15.11 -21.68
C MET A 605 -11.90 -13.75 -21.31
N ASP A 606 -11.96 -12.77 -22.20
CA ASP A 606 -11.54 -11.40 -21.91
C ASP A 606 -12.41 -10.78 -20.80
N SER A 607 -13.65 -11.27 -20.61
CA SER A 607 -14.53 -10.84 -19.52
C SER A 607 -13.97 -11.12 -18.12
N LEU A 608 -12.94 -11.97 -17.99
CA LEU A 608 -12.21 -12.15 -16.72
C LEU A 608 -11.48 -10.88 -16.27
N LEU A 609 -11.26 -9.93 -17.19
CA LEU A 609 -10.64 -8.64 -16.92
C LEU A 609 -11.66 -7.54 -16.62
N ASP A 610 -12.97 -7.83 -16.76
CA ASP A 610 -14.04 -6.91 -16.40
C ASP A 610 -14.09 -6.79 -14.87
N LYS A 611 -13.46 -5.73 -14.34
CA LYS A 611 -13.49 -5.44 -12.91
C LYS A 611 -14.88 -4.95 -12.52
N SER A 612 -15.48 -5.59 -11.52
CA SER A 612 -16.64 -5.09 -10.76
C SER A 612 -17.75 -4.44 -11.59
N ALA A 613 -18.07 -4.98 -12.77
CA ALA A 613 -19.14 -4.48 -13.61
C ALA A 613 -20.45 -5.22 -13.30
N ALA A 614 -21.52 -4.50 -12.94
CA ALA A 614 -22.84 -5.08 -12.75
C ALA A 614 -23.51 -5.29 -14.12
N GLY A 615 -24.24 -6.40 -14.25
CA GLY A 615 -24.90 -6.75 -15.50
C GLY A 615 -25.35 -8.21 -15.51
N PRO A 616 -26.21 -8.60 -16.46
CA PRO A 616 -26.64 -9.98 -16.57
C PRO A 616 -25.44 -10.90 -16.78
N THR A 617 -25.43 -12.03 -16.10
CA THR A 617 -24.44 -13.08 -16.32
C THR A 617 -24.72 -13.76 -17.65
N VAL A 618 -23.77 -13.71 -18.58
CA VAL A 618 -23.90 -14.28 -19.94
C VAL A 618 -23.21 -15.64 -20.04
N ALA A 619 -22.15 -15.85 -19.26
CA ALA A 619 -21.43 -17.11 -19.18
C ALA A 619 -20.81 -17.32 -17.79
N LEU A 620 -20.47 -18.57 -17.47
CA LEU A 620 -19.85 -18.97 -16.21
C LEU A 620 -18.45 -19.55 -16.46
N PHE A 621 -17.48 -19.06 -15.68
CA PHE A 621 -16.12 -19.58 -15.68
C PHE A 621 -15.82 -20.32 -14.38
N GLY A 622 -15.34 -21.56 -14.49
CA GLY A 622 -14.89 -22.37 -13.37
C GLY A 622 -13.37 -22.47 -13.27
N GLU A 623 -12.84 -22.17 -12.09
CA GLU A 623 -11.42 -22.27 -11.74
C GLU A 623 -11.21 -23.16 -10.50
N ASN A 624 -9.99 -23.67 -10.34
CA ASN A 624 -9.52 -24.33 -9.14
C ASN A 624 -8.35 -23.57 -8.51
N THR A 625 -8.57 -22.95 -7.36
CA THR A 625 -7.57 -22.22 -6.57
C THR A 625 -6.98 -23.06 -5.43
N ASP A 626 -7.50 -24.26 -5.15
CA ASP A 626 -6.99 -25.14 -4.08
C ASP A 626 -5.51 -25.50 -4.32
N TRP A 627 -5.14 -25.79 -5.58
CA TRP A 627 -3.76 -26.13 -5.92
C TRP A 627 -2.81 -24.94 -5.77
N ILE A 628 -3.29 -23.71 -5.99
CA ILE A 628 -2.50 -22.47 -5.82
C ILE A 628 -2.15 -22.30 -4.34
N GLY A 629 -3.09 -22.56 -3.44
CA GLY A 629 -2.86 -22.56 -1.99
C GLY A 629 -1.76 -23.55 -1.60
N ILE A 630 -1.88 -24.81 -2.03
CA ILE A 630 -0.88 -25.86 -1.75
C ILE A 630 0.49 -25.49 -2.34
N HIS A 631 0.52 -25.11 -3.61
CA HIS A 631 1.75 -24.73 -4.32
C HIS A 631 2.46 -23.56 -3.63
N THR A 632 1.72 -22.48 -3.31
CA THR A 632 2.25 -21.29 -2.62
C THR A 632 2.76 -21.64 -1.23
N CYS A 633 2.05 -22.47 -0.46
CA CYS A 633 2.51 -22.90 0.87
C CYS A 633 3.81 -23.71 0.79
N VAL A 634 3.95 -24.63 -0.17
CA VAL A 634 5.21 -25.35 -0.39
C VAL A 634 6.32 -24.37 -0.78
N GLN A 635 6.08 -23.53 -1.78
CA GLN A 635 7.07 -22.56 -2.25
C GLN A 635 7.51 -21.59 -1.17
N ARG A 636 6.61 -21.12 -0.28
CA ARG A 636 6.92 -20.21 0.82
C ARG A 636 7.64 -20.86 1.99
N ASN A 637 7.58 -22.19 2.14
CA ASN A 637 8.16 -22.89 3.30
C ASN A 637 9.33 -23.83 2.98
N LEU A 638 9.62 -24.12 1.70
CA LEU A 638 10.84 -24.85 1.34
C LEU A 638 12.10 -24.01 1.55
N SER A 639 13.14 -24.61 2.15
CA SER A 639 14.48 -24.00 2.18
C SER A 639 15.22 -24.25 0.86
N PRO A 640 16.25 -23.46 0.53
CA PRO A 640 17.02 -23.66 -0.70
C PRO A 640 17.71 -25.04 -0.78
N VAL A 641 17.98 -25.68 0.36
CA VAL A 641 18.53 -27.06 0.44
C VAL A 641 17.50 -28.10 -0.04
N ASN A 642 16.21 -27.80 0.17
CA ASN A 642 15.07 -28.64 -0.22
C ASN A 642 14.42 -28.19 -1.53
N ALA A 643 15.08 -27.31 -2.32
CA ALA A 643 14.60 -26.91 -3.63
C ALA A 643 14.25 -28.13 -4.48
N VAL A 644 13.13 -28.06 -5.21
CA VAL A 644 12.61 -29.20 -5.96
C VAL A 644 13.60 -29.59 -7.07
N ARG A 645 13.99 -30.86 -7.09
CA ARG A 645 14.92 -31.45 -8.05
C ARG A 645 14.32 -32.72 -8.65
N ARG A 646 14.97 -33.28 -9.68
CA ARG A 646 14.55 -34.56 -10.32
C ARG A 646 14.36 -35.72 -9.32
N ARG A 647 15.06 -35.70 -8.18
CA ARG A 647 15.03 -36.74 -7.14
C ARG A 647 14.09 -36.46 -5.96
N THR A 648 13.35 -35.34 -6.01
CA THR A 648 12.41 -34.95 -4.96
C THR A 648 11.20 -35.89 -4.94
N THR A 649 10.83 -36.36 -3.75
CA THR A 649 9.65 -37.20 -3.54
C THR A 649 8.57 -36.43 -2.80
N GLY A 650 7.34 -36.46 -3.32
CA GLY A 650 6.16 -35.93 -2.67
C GLY A 650 5.26 -37.06 -2.15
N LEU A 651 4.65 -36.89 -0.97
CA LEU A 651 3.65 -37.80 -0.41
C LEU A 651 2.28 -37.12 -0.31
N ILE A 652 1.24 -37.78 -0.82
CA ILE A 652 -0.16 -37.37 -0.67
C ILE A 652 -0.87 -38.39 0.20
N VAL A 653 -1.55 -37.92 1.24
CA VAL A 653 -2.33 -38.76 2.15
C VAL A 653 -3.82 -38.47 1.91
N GLY A 654 -4.57 -39.47 1.48
CA GLY A 654 -5.96 -39.33 1.03
C GLY A 654 -6.07 -39.32 -0.50
N ALA A 655 -7.28 -39.59 -1.00
CA ALA A 655 -7.57 -39.66 -2.45
C ALA A 655 -8.86 -38.92 -2.85
N GLY A 656 -9.24 -37.87 -2.12
CA GLY A 656 -10.41 -37.04 -2.42
C GLY A 656 -10.15 -35.91 -3.43
N GLY A 657 -11.11 -34.98 -3.58
CA GLY A 657 -10.96 -33.82 -4.47
C GLY A 657 -9.72 -32.97 -4.18
N MET A 658 -9.43 -32.73 -2.89
CA MET A 658 -8.22 -32.03 -2.46
C MET A 658 -6.93 -32.77 -2.83
N ALA A 659 -6.94 -34.10 -2.85
CA ALA A 659 -5.78 -34.90 -3.25
C ALA A 659 -5.47 -34.73 -4.74
N ARG A 660 -6.48 -34.51 -5.59
CA ARG A 660 -6.26 -34.17 -7.01
C ARG A 660 -5.61 -32.80 -7.16
N ALA A 661 -6.04 -31.80 -6.39
CA ALA A 661 -5.38 -30.49 -6.36
C ALA A 661 -3.93 -30.58 -5.84
N ALA A 662 -3.67 -31.40 -4.81
CA ALA A 662 -2.32 -31.65 -4.30
C ALA A 662 -1.41 -32.33 -5.33
N ALA A 663 -1.92 -33.35 -6.03
CA ALA A 663 -1.20 -34.03 -7.11
C ALA A 663 -0.87 -33.06 -8.25
N TYR A 664 -1.83 -32.22 -8.65
CA TYR A 664 -1.59 -31.18 -9.64
C TYR A 664 -0.53 -30.17 -9.17
N ALA A 665 -0.60 -29.70 -7.92
CA ALA A 665 0.40 -28.81 -7.34
C ALA A 665 1.80 -29.44 -7.35
N PHE A 666 1.93 -30.74 -7.03
CA PHE A 666 3.21 -31.46 -7.08
C PHE A 666 3.79 -31.54 -8.51
N ILE A 667 2.93 -31.83 -9.50
CA ILE A 667 3.31 -31.83 -10.91
C ILE A 667 3.81 -30.44 -11.33
N ARG A 668 3.10 -29.37 -10.92
CA ARG A 668 3.47 -27.98 -11.22
C ARG A 668 4.74 -27.54 -10.50
N LEU A 669 5.03 -28.08 -9.33
CA LEU A 669 6.31 -27.87 -8.64
C LEU A 669 7.48 -28.61 -9.32
N GLY A 670 7.21 -29.52 -10.27
CA GLY A 670 8.23 -30.31 -10.96
C GLY A 670 8.63 -31.60 -10.24
N ILE A 671 7.84 -32.06 -9.26
CA ILE A 671 8.08 -33.30 -8.52
C ILE A 671 7.85 -34.49 -9.44
N LYS A 672 8.86 -35.37 -9.54
CA LYS A 672 8.82 -36.53 -10.43
C LYS A 672 8.35 -37.82 -9.76
N THR A 673 8.55 -37.96 -8.46
CA THR A 673 8.10 -39.16 -7.72
C THR A 673 6.99 -38.76 -6.76
N ILE A 674 5.77 -39.25 -7.00
CA ILE A 674 4.59 -38.95 -6.18
C ILE A 674 4.10 -40.25 -5.55
N VAL A 675 4.09 -40.30 -4.23
CA VAL A 675 3.59 -41.42 -3.45
C VAL A 675 2.21 -41.07 -2.92
N VAL A 676 1.25 -41.99 -3.04
CA VAL A 676 -0.12 -41.80 -2.56
C VAL A 676 -0.42 -42.87 -1.52
N HIS A 677 -0.85 -42.45 -0.33
CA HIS A 677 -1.40 -43.34 0.68
C HIS A 677 -2.88 -43.03 0.88
N ASN A 678 -3.74 -44.05 0.81
CA ASN A 678 -5.17 -43.89 1.12
C ASN A 678 -5.72 -45.16 1.74
N ARG A 679 -6.67 -45.03 2.69
CA ARG A 679 -7.31 -46.17 3.38
C ARG A 679 -7.91 -47.21 2.43
N THR A 680 -8.42 -46.77 1.28
CA THR A 680 -8.97 -47.63 0.24
C THR A 680 -8.11 -47.53 -1.00
N ARG A 681 -7.40 -48.62 -1.34
CA ARG A 681 -6.48 -48.69 -2.49
C ARG A 681 -7.12 -48.26 -3.81
N SER A 682 -8.31 -48.78 -4.11
CA SER A 682 -9.04 -48.44 -5.35
C SER A 682 -9.24 -46.93 -5.55
N ARG A 683 -9.45 -46.15 -4.49
CA ARG A 683 -9.56 -44.68 -4.63
C ARG A 683 -8.23 -44.01 -4.98
N ALA A 684 -7.11 -44.54 -4.47
CA ALA A 684 -5.79 -44.07 -4.88
C ALA A 684 -5.50 -44.44 -6.34
N GLU A 685 -5.94 -45.63 -6.78
CA GLU A 685 -5.87 -46.06 -8.18
C GLU A 685 -6.70 -45.15 -9.09
N ASP A 686 -7.91 -44.75 -8.68
CA ASP A 686 -8.76 -43.80 -9.42
C ASP A 686 -8.08 -42.43 -9.57
N LEU A 687 -7.47 -41.92 -8.51
CA LEU A 687 -6.71 -40.66 -8.55
C LEU A 687 -5.51 -40.74 -9.52
N ILE A 688 -4.80 -41.87 -9.52
CA ILE A 688 -3.68 -42.08 -10.44
C ILE A 688 -4.19 -42.27 -11.88
N ALA A 689 -5.28 -42.99 -12.08
CA ALA A 689 -5.91 -43.20 -13.38
C ALA A 689 -6.37 -41.87 -13.99
N HIS A 690 -6.94 -40.96 -13.20
CA HIS A 690 -7.33 -39.61 -13.61
C HIS A 690 -6.19 -38.86 -14.32
N PHE A 691 -5.01 -38.80 -13.69
CA PHE A 691 -3.84 -38.12 -14.27
C PHE A 691 -3.18 -38.91 -15.43
N LYS A 692 -3.32 -40.24 -15.47
CA LYS A 692 -2.87 -41.06 -16.61
C LYS A 692 -3.74 -40.88 -17.87
N ILE A 693 -5.06 -40.72 -17.71
CA ILE A 693 -6.02 -40.56 -18.82
C ILE A 693 -5.88 -39.18 -19.46
N LEU A 694 -5.82 -38.12 -18.65
CA LEU A 694 -5.57 -36.74 -19.11
C LEU A 694 -4.33 -36.65 -20.02
N ARG A 695 -3.27 -37.39 -19.68
CA ARG A 695 -2.05 -37.49 -20.48
C ARG A 695 -2.28 -38.11 -21.86
N ASN A 696 -2.98 -39.25 -21.92
CA ASN A 696 -3.19 -39.98 -23.17
C ASN A 696 -4.13 -39.23 -24.13
N GLY A 697 -5.03 -38.38 -23.61
CA GLY A 697 -5.88 -37.49 -24.41
C GLY A 697 -5.11 -36.36 -25.09
N ASN A 698 -4.19 -35.69 -24.37
CA ASN A 698 -3.42 -34.57 -24.91
C ASN A 698 -2.39 -34.99 -25.98
N ASN A 699 -1.79 -36.18 -25.86
CA ASN A 699 -0.83 -36.68 -26.87
C ASN A 699 -1.49 -36.96 -28.24
N ARG A 700 -2.77 -37.33 -28.30
CA ARG A 700 -3.48 -37.61 -29.56
C ARG A 700 -3.85 -36.36 -30.36
N GLN A 701 -4.03 -35.22 -29.70
CA GLN A 701 -4.33 -33.95 -30.39
C GLN A 701 -3.05 -33.32 -30.99
N HIS A 702 -1.90 -33.44 -30.32
CA HIS A 702 -0.64 -32.90 -30.85
C HIS A 702 0.00 -33.72 -31.98
N GLU A 703 -0.28 -35.03 -32.08
CA GLU A 703 0.23 -35.86 -33.19
C GLU A 703 -0.48 -35.60 -34.53
N ALA A 704 -1.66 -34.96 -34.53
CA ALA A 704 -2.44 -34.67 -35.73
C ALA A 704 -2.04 -33.36 -36.45
N GLU A 705 -1.24 -32.48 -35.83
CA GLU A 705 -0.99 -31.11 -36.31
C GLU A 705 0.46 -30.83 -36.78
N LEU A 706 1.35 -31.83 -36.86
CA LEU A 706 2.77 -31.62 -37.21
C LEU A 706 3.15 -32.18 -38.60
N PRO A 707 3.83 -31.40 -39.47
CA PRO A 707 4.34 -31.88 -40.76
C PRO A 707 5.51 -32.87 -40.63
N ASP A 708 5.61 -33.83 -41.56
CA ASP A 708 6.56 -34.96 -41.58
C ASP A 708 8.06 -34.61 -41.45
N SER A 709 8.47 -33.36 -41.66
CA SER A 709 9.89 -32.96 -41.75
C SER A 709 10.59 -32.66 -40.42
N ARG A 710 9.91 -32.77 -39.27
CA ARG A 710 10.50 -32.56 -37.92
C ARG A 710 10.78 -33.86 -37.16
N ARG A 711 10.66 -35.03 -37.80
CA ARG A 711 10.77 -36.34 -37.12
C ARG A 711 12.18 -36.75 -36.68
N GLU A 712 13.25 -36.09 -37.12
CA GLU A 712 14.62 -36.62 -36.95
C GLU A 712 15.62 -35.74 -36.19
N SER A 713 15.20 -34.65 -35.53
CA SER A 713 16.11 -33.82 -34.70
C SER A 713 15.60 -33.59 -33.28
N GLU A 714 15.34 -34.68 -32.55
CA GLU A 714 14.95 -34.59 -31.14
C GLU A 714 16.14 -34.86 -30.21
N SER A 715 16.44 -33.87 -29.39
CA SER A 715 17.35 -33.98 -28.25
C SER A 715 16.76 -34.92 -27.18
N PRO A 716 17.60 -35.63 -26.40
CA PRO A 716 17.16 -36.68 -25.47
C PRO A 716 16.44 -36.17 -24.20
N ASP A 717 16.02 -34.91 -24.16
CA ASP A 717 15.40 -34.26 -23.00
C ASP A 717 13.85 -34.17 -23.14
N ARG A 718 13.24 -35.09 -23.90
CA ARG A 718 11.79 -35.40 -23.79
C ARG A 718 11.49 -35.88 -22.36
N MET A 719 11.20 -34.90 -21.50
CA MET A 719 10.24 -34.90 -20.40
C MET A 719 9.90 -36.28 -19.81
N THR A 720 10.61 -36.72 -18.77
CA THR A 720 10.18 -37.90 -17.99
C THR A 720 8.93 -37.56 -17.17
N ASP A 721 7.85 -38.29 -17.39
CA ASP A 721 6.56 -38.16 -16.69
C ASP A 721 6.69 -38.37 -15.16
N PRO A 722 5.79 -37.80 -14.34
CA PRO A 722 5.72 -38.11 -12.92
C PRO A 722 5.33 -39.58 -12.72
N VAL A 723 6.09 -40.28 -11.88
CA VAL A 723 5.85 -41.68 -11.48
C VAL A 723 5.03 -41.69 -10.20
N PHE A 724 3.84 -42.29 -10.28
CA PHE A 724 2.97 -42.50 -9.13
C PHE A 724 3.20 -43.88 -8.49
N ARG A 725 3.24 -43.93 -7.16
CA ARG A 725 3.28 -45.18 -6.38
C ARG A 725 2.23 -45.16 -5.27
N ILE A 726 1.68 -46.32 -4.93
CA ILE A 726 0.72 -46.47 -3.84
C ILE A 726 1.41 -47.14 -2.67
N LEU A 727 1.20 -46.62 -1.46
CA LEU A 727 1.48 -47.30 -0.20
C LEU A 727 0.17 -47.78 0.41
N ASP A 728 0.02 -49.09 0.59
CA ASP A 728 -1.22 -49.73 1.03
C ASP A 728 -1.49 -49.49 2.51
N SER A 729 -0.44 -49.51 3.32
CA SER A 729 -0.53 -49.41 4.77
C SER A 729 0.51 -48.43 5.33
N LYS A 730 0.14 -47.72 6.39
CA LYS A 730 1.10 -46.94 7.19
C LYS A 730 2.15 -47.82 7.88
N LYS A 731 1.95 -49.13 7.94
CA LYS A 731 2.94 -50.09 8.47
C LYS A 731 3.97 -50.54 7.43
N ASP A 732 3.77 -50.19 6.16
CA ASP A 732 4.69 -50.58 5.09
C ASP A 732 6.01 -49.81 5.24
N THR A 733 7.12 -50.49 4.95
CA THR A 733 8.43 -49.86 4.88
C THR A 733 8.48 -48.90 3.69
N TRP A 734 9.16 -47.76 3.87
CA TRP A 734 9.38 -46.84 2.75
C TRP A 734 10.24 -47.53 1.68
N PRO A 735 9.88 -47.46 0.38
CA PRO A 735 10.63 -48.19 -0.65
C PRO A 735 12.07 -47.68 -0.76
N GLU A 736 13.04 -48.60 -0.77
CA GLU A 736 14.48 -48.27 -0.72
C GLU A 736 15.01 -47.56 -1.98
N ASP A 737 14.30 -47.71 -3.11
CA ASP A 737 14.68 -47.14 -4.39
C ASP A 737 14.21 -45.69 -4.60
N ILE A 738 13.47 -45.12 -3.63
CA ILE A 738 13.01 -43.73 -3.66
C ILE A 738 13.44 -42.97 -2.39
N ASN A 739 13.81 -41.71 -2.55
CA ASN A 739 14.13 -40.86 -1.40
C ASN A 739 12.91 -40.67 -0.51
N LEU A 740 13.16 -40.47 0.78
CA LEU A 740 12.14 -40.03 1.75
C LEU A 740 11.43 -38.76 1.26
N PRO A 741 10.15 -38.57 1.61
CA PRO A 741 9.38 -37.44 1.13
C PRO A 741 9.88 -36.16 1.79
N THR A 742 10.13 -35.13 0.97
CA THR A 742 10.47 -33.78 1.46
C THR A 742 9.25 -32.86 1.44
N ILE A 743 8.16 -33.29 0.81
CA ILE A 743 6.90 -32.54 0.72
C ILE A 743 5.77 -33.52 0.98
N ILE A 744 4.94 -33.25 1.99
CA ILE A 744 3.82 -34.11 2.39
C ILE A 744 2.55 -33.28 2.42
N VAL A 745 1.46 -33.77 1.80
CA VAL A 745 0.14 -33.10 1.84
C VAL A 745 -0.91 -34.10 2.34
N SER A 746 -1.46 -33.84 3.53
CA SER A 746 -2.60 -34.58 4.08
C SER A 746 -3.91 -33.95 3.61
N CYS A 747 -4.71 -34.74 2.90
CA CYS A 747 -6.00 -34.37 2.30
C CYS A 747 -7.19 -35.11 2.95
N ILE A 748 -7.02 -35.62 4.17
CA ILE A 748 -8.06 -36.36 4.89
C ILE A 748 -9.02 -35.36 5.52
N ALA A 749 -10.31 -35.46 5.19
CA ALA A 749 -11.34 -34.68 5.87
C ALA A 749 -11.59 -35.25 7.27
N THR A 750 -11.52 -34.40 8.28
CA THR A 750 -11.77 -34.73 9.68
C THR A 750 -13.09 -34.10 10.15
N LYS A 751 -13.92 -34.88 10.84
CA LYS A 751 -15.06 -34.36 11.61
C LYS A 751 -14.78 -34.61 13.09
N ASP A 752 -15.10 -33.63 13.93
CA ASP A 752 -15.13 -33.84 15.36
C ASP A 752 -16.44 -34.56 15.71
N ILE A 753 -16.34 -35.75 16.28
CA ILE A 753 -17.47 -36.53 16.80
C ILE A 753 -17.18 -36.73 18.28
N ASP A 754 -17.88 -35.99 19.14
CA ASP A 754 -17.77 -36.06 20.60
C ASP A 754 -16.34 -35.91 21.14
N GLY A 755 -15.55 -34.98 20.58
CA GLY A 755 -14.17 -34.70 21.00
C GLY A 755 -13.13 -35.67 20.43
N LYS A 756 -13.52 -36.54 19.50
CA LYS A 756 -12.62 -37.46 18.79
C LYS A 756 -12.67 -37.23 17.28
N CYS A 757 -11.48 -37.22 16.68
CA CYS A 757 -11.33 -37.14 15.24
C CYS A 757 -11.93 -38.38 14.55
N SER A 758 -12.76 -38.17 13.52
CA SER A 758 -13.42 -39.25 12.78
C SER A 758 -12.47 -40.17 12.00
N VAL A 759 -11.18 -39.83 11.86
CA VAL A 759 -10.17 -40.58 11.09
C VAL A 759 -8.79 -40.48 11.73
N ASP A 760 -7.98 -41.55 11.70
CA ASP A 760 -6.57 -41.53 12.10
C ASP A 760 -5.69 -40.75 11.09
N THR A 761 -5.20 -39.60 11.53
CA THR A 761 -4.34 -38.70 10.74
C THR A 761 -2.84 -38.87 11.00
N SER A 762 -2.43 -39.81 11.87
CA SER A 762 -1.00 -40.02 12.20
C SER A 762 -0.17 -40.47 10.98
N LEU A 763 1.11 -40.13 10.95
CA LEU A 763 2.07 -40.63 9.96
C LEU A 763 3.23 -41.37 10.65
N PRO A 764 3.79 -42.41 10.01
CA PRO A 764 4.96 -43.11 10.54
C PRO A 764 6.19 -42.20 10.68
N GLU A 765 6.91 -42.29 11.81
CA GLU A 765 8.11 -41.47 12.06
C GLU A 765 9.21 -41.66 11.00
N ASN A 766 9.38 -42.89 10.51
CA ASN A 766 10.35 -43.21 9.47
C ASN A 766 10.03 -42.50 8.13
N TRP A 767 8.77 -42.18 7.85
CA TRP A 767 8.40 -41.41 6.66
C TRP A 767 8.73 -39.91 6.81
N LEU A 768 8.86 -39.41 8.04
CA LEU A 768 9.20 -38.01 8.35
C LEU A 768 10.71 -37.78 8.51
N SER A 769 11.53 -38.81 8.32
CA SER A 769 12.96 -38.82 8.66
C SER A 769 13.88 -38.30 7.54
N SER A 770 13.40 -37.42 6.66
CA SER A 770 14.22 -36.85 5.57
C SER A 770 15.44 -36.09 6.14
N PRO A 771 16.68 -36.40 5.71
CA PRO A 771 17.89 -35.81 6.31
C PRO A 771 18.06 -34.32 5.97
N THR A 772 17.38 -33.83 4.93
CA THR A 772 17.41 -32.42 4.53
C THR A 772 16.22 -31.63 5.08
N GLY A 773 15.29 -32.30 5.78
CA GLY A 773 14.02 -31.71 6.21
C GLY A 773 12.96 -31.68 5.12
N GLY A 774 11.89 -30.92 5.35
CA GLY A 774 10.77 -30.84 4.42
C GLY A 774 9.62 -29.94 4.87
N VAL A 775 8.56 -29.91 4.05
CA VAL A 775 7.29 -29.20 4.32
C VAL A 775 6.17 -30.22 4.46
N VAL A 776 5.40 -30.11 5.54
CA VAL A 776 4.17 -30.88 5.74
C VAL A 776 2.98 -29.93 5.70
N ILE A 777 2.01 -30.22 4.84
CA ILE A 777 0.77 -29.48 4.70
C ILE A 777 -0.38 -30.35 5.17
N GLU A 778 -1.21 -29.78 6.04
CA GLU A 778 -2.46 -30.41 6.47
C GLU A 778 -3.67 -29.61 6.00
N ALA A 779 -4.51 -30.22 5.16
CA ALA A 779 -5.72 -29.64 4.60
C ALA A 779 -6.96 -30.01 5.44
N ILE A 780 -7.08 -29.42 6.63
CA ILE A 780 -8.22 -29.60 7.53
C ILE A 780 -9.33 -28.57 7.25
N THR A 781 -10.59 -28.98 7.41
CA THR A 781 -11.79 -28.14 7.19
C THR A 781 -12.43 -27.61 8.50
N ILE A 782 -12.13 -28.21 9.65
CA ILE A 782 -12.62 -27.80 10.99
C ILE A 782 -11.48 -27.99 11.98
N ILE A 783 -11.06 -26.95 12.71
CA ILE A 783 -10.01 -27.07 13.74
C ILE A 783 -10.60 -27.82 14.95
N PRO A 784 -10.20 -29.07 15.24
CA PRO A 784 -10.56 -29.71 16.51
C PRO A 784 -9.75 -29.05 17.62
N GLN A 785 -10.23 -29.10 18.87
CA GLN A 785 -9.47 -28.59 20.04
C GLN A 785 -8.08 -29.25 20.21
N ALA A 786 -7.82 -30.37 19.52
CA ALA A 786 -6.50 -30.97 19.37
C ALA A 786 -6.13 -31.10 17.87
N PRO A 787 -5.17 -30.30 17.37
CA PRO A 787 -4.48 -30.58 16.10
C PRO A 787 -3.74 -31.93 16.21
N ILE A 788 -2.97 -32.32 15.19
CA ILE A 788 -1.85 -33.26 15.33
C ILE A 788 -0.75 -32.63 16.24
N LYS A 789 -1.11 -32.22 17.45
CA LYS A 789 -0.23 -31.80 18.53
C LYS A 789 0.16 -32.97 19.43
N GLU A 790 -0.54 -34.10 19.33
CA GLU A 790 -0.25 -35.34 20.08
C GLU A 790 0.53 -36.38 19.29
N LEU A 791 1.29 -35.97 18.27
CA LEU A 791 2.54 -36.68 18.06
C LEU A 791 3.43 -36.27 19.25
N GLN A 792 3.65 -37.20 20.17
CA GLN A 792 4.84 -37.21 21.03
C GLN A 792 6.09 -37.31 20.14
N ILE A 793 6.34 -36.26 19.35
CA ILE A 793 7.64 -36.05 18.77
C ILE A 793 8.50 -35.59 19.94
N ASN A 794 9.15 -36.52 20.64
CA ASN A 794 10.45 -36.19 21.21
C ASN A 794 11.21 -35.48 20.08
N PRO A 795 11.68 -34.23 20.26
CA PRO A 795 12.14 -33.40 19.16
C PRO A 795 13.04 -34.23 18.26
N PRO A 796 12.71 -34.43 16.96
CA PRO A 796 13.62 -35.13 16.10
C PRO A 796 14.87 -34.23 16.02
N PRO A 797 16.05 -34.77 15.76
CA PRO A 797 17.24 -33.93 15.62
C PRO A 797 17.22 -33.03 14.37
N PHE A 798 16.11 -32.94 13.61
CA PHE A 798 16.11 -32.43 12.23
C PHE A 798 14.88 -31.58 11.81
N ASN A 799 15.15 -30.68 10.85
CA ASN A 799 14.41 -29.48 10.44
C ASN A 799 13.14 -29.70 9.57
N CYS A 800 11.96 -29.94 10.15
CA CYS A 800 10.69 -29.99 9.38
C CYS A 800 9.73 -28.85 9.75
N HIS A 801 9.14 -28.18 8.75
CA HIS A 801 8.13 -27.12 8.95
C HIS A 801 6.71 -27.67 8.74
N LEU A 802 5.90 -27.64 9.80
CA LEU A 802 4.47 -27.96 9.72
C LEU A 802 3.68 -26.70 9.33
N VAL A 803 2.93 -26.78 8.25
CA VAL A 803 2.07 -25.71 7.74
C VAL A 803 0.64 -26.21 7.71
N MET A 804 -0.21 -25.61 8.53
CA MET A 804 -1.66 -25.85 8.45
C MET A 804 -2.20 -25.04 7.26
N VAL A 805 -2.67 -25.72 6.23
CA VAL A 805 -3.40 -25.07 5.13
C VAL A 805 -4.86 -25.34 5.37
N ALA A 806 -5.46 -24.51 6.25
CA ALA A 806 -6.90 -24.55 6.43
C ALA A 806 -7.56 -24.16 5.10
N ASN A 807 -8.63 -24.86 4.73
CA ASN A 807 -9.48 -24.39 3.65
C ASN A 807 -10.31 -23.23 4.20
N ASN A 808 -9.70 -22.05 4.15
CA ASN A 808 -9.96 -20.87 4.97
C ASN A 808 -9.84 -21.16 6.47
N ASN A 809 -9.13 -20.26 7.17
CA ASN A 809 -9.16 -19.92 8.60
C ASN A 809 -7.74 -19.74 9.19
N SER A 810 -7.35 -18.50 9.53
CA SER A 810 -6.14 -18.17 10.32
C SER A 810 -6.51 -17.91 11.81
N PRO A 811 -5.54 -17.90 12.76
CA PRO A 811 -5.83 -18.07 14.19
C PRO A 811 -5.95 -16.78 15.02
N LEU A 812 -6.97 -16.77 15.89
CA LEU A 812 -7.09 -16.13 17.22
C LEU A 812 -6.60 -14.68 17.42
N GLY A 813 -7.53 -13.73 17.30
CA GLY A 813 -7.60 -12.51 18.11
C GLY A 813 -8.56 -12.70 19.28
N GLN A 814 -8.21 -12.13 20.44
CA GLN A 814 -8.87 -12.33 21.74
C GLN A 814 -10.38 -12.00 21.73
N ARG A 815 -11.14 -12.83 22.45
CA ARG A 815 -12.57 -12.62 22.74
C ARG A 815 -12.79 -11.29 23.47
N HIS A 816 -13.54 -10.38 22.86
CA HIS A 816 -14.39 -9.46 23.60
C HIS A 816 -15.83 -9.95 23.46
N GLU A 817 -16.42 -10.37 24.58
CA GLU A 817 -17.83 -10.72 24.66
C GLU A 817 -18.70 -9.45 24.62
N GLY A 818 -19.78 -9.50 23.84
CA GLY A 818 -21.05 -8.86 24.20
C GLY A 818 -21.46 -7.62 23.43
N SER A 819 -22.16 -7.81 22.30
CA SER A 819 -23.47 -7.17 22.09
C SER A 819 -24.25 -7.91 21.00
N GLN A 820 -25.46 -8.37 21.34
CA GLN A 820 -26.42 -8.88 20.37
C GLN A 820 -26.85 -7.70 19.49
N VAL A 821 -26.45 -7.70 18.22
CA VAL A 821 -26.97 -6.74 17.23
C VAL A 821 -28.24 -7.32 16.63
N SER A 822 -29.35 -6.67 16.99
CA SER A 822 -30.68 -6.85 16.41
C SER A 822 -30.64 -6.73 14.89
N THR A 823 -31.15 -7.75 14.21
CA THR A 823 -31.42 -7.81 12.78
C THR A 823 -32.59 -6.90 12.41
N THR A 824 -32.37 -5.59 12.34
CA THR A 824 -33.26 -4.63 11.67
C THR A 824 -32.48 -3.32 11.46
N ASN A 825 -31.88 -3.13 10.27
CA ASN A 825 -31.56 -1.81 9.65
C ASN A 825 -30.74 -1.99 8.35
N ALA A 826 -31.14 -2.88 7.45
CA ALA A 826 -30.43 -3.14 6.19
C ALA A 826 -30.74 -2.10 5.08
N MET A 827 -30.95 -0.82 5.40
CA MET A 827 -31.37 0.18 4.40
C MET A 827 -30.64 1.53 4.39
N ASN A 828 -29.56 1.76 5.17
CA ASN A 828 -28.91 3.08 5.21
C ASN A 828 -27.40 3.17 4.86
N ASP A 829 -26.75 2.11 4.38
CA ASP A 829 -25.27 2.11 4.19
C ASP A 829 -24.77 2.65 2.83
N ASN A 830 -25.54 3.48 2.13
CA ASN A 830 -25.09 4.14 0.89
C ASN A 830 -24.46 5.52 1.08
N LEU A 831 -24.17 5.94 2.33
CA LEU A 831 -23.44 7.19 2.56
C LEU A 831 -21.95 6.96 2.24
N VAL A 832 -21.51 7.50 1.10
CA VAL A 832 -20.08 7.63 0.76
C VAL A 832 -19.36 8.28 1.94
N ASP A 833 -18.38 7.60 2.52
CA ASP A 833 -17.53 8.17 3.57
C ASP A 833 -16.67 9.31 2.97
N LEU A 834 -17.19 10.53 3.03
CA LEU A 834 -16.52 11.73 2.51
C LEU A 834 -15.23 12.04 3.28
N SER A 835 -14.97 11.37 4.41
CA SER A 835 -13.81 11.61 5.26
C SER A 835 -12.46 11.36 4.59
N GLN A 836 -12.47 10.64 3.47
CA GLN A 836 -11.30 10.22 2.72
C GLN A 836 -11.11 10.96 1.39
N ILE A 837 -12.08 11.82 1.02
CA ILE A 837 -12.06 12.60 -0.23
C ILE A 837 -11.97 14.10 0.07
N VAL A 838 -12.57 14.55 1.17
CA VAL A 838 -12.56 15.95 1.61
C VAL A 838 -11.46 16.14 2.66
N ASP A 839 -10.63 17.18 2.50
CA ASP A 839 -9.60 17.48 3.49
C ASP A 839 -10.23 17.84 4.84
N LYS A 840 -9.74 17.20 5.90
CA LYS A 840 -10.22 17.40 7.27
C LYS A 840 -9.94 18.82 7.73
N LYS A 841 -11.00 19.58 8.02
CA LYS A 841 -10.93 20.91 8.64
C LYS A 841 -11.23 20.88 10.14
N GLN A 842 -10.74 21.89 10.83
CA GLN A 842 -10.88 22.12 12.27
C GLN A 842 -11.68 23.40 12.52
N PHE A 843 -12.74 23.26 13.30
CA PHE A 843 -13.64 24.33 13.69
C PHE A 843 -13.56 24.58 15.20
N PHE A 844 -13.80 25.82 15.59
CA PHE A 844 -13.59 26.25 16.97
C PHE A 844 -14.73 27.10 17.51
N ILE A 845 -14.88 27.12 18.83
CA ILE A 845 -15.50 28.24 19.53
C ILE A 845 -14.44 29.01 20.32
N PHE A 846 -14.36 30.33 20.11
CA PHE A 846 -13.47 31.24 20.82
C PHE A 846 -14.24 32.05 21.87
N GLY A 847 -13.72 32.13 23.08
CA GLY A 847 -14.33 32.89 24.18
C GLY A 847 -13.70 32.55 25.53
N HIS A 848 -14.24 33.15 26.59
CA HIS A 848 -13.80 32.93 27.97
C HIS A 848 -14.91 32.27 28.81
N ASN A 849 -14.54 31.34 29.70
CA ASN A 849 -15.48 30.56 30.53
C ASN A 849 -16.51 29.76 29.70
N ILE A 850 -16.01 29.02 28.71
CA ILE A 850 -16.77 28.29 27.69
C ILE A 850 -16.47 26.78 27.66
N SER A 851 -15.70 26.27 28.62
CA SER A 851 -15.40 24.84 28.79
C SER A 851 -16.64 23.94 28.76
N HIS A 852 -17.80 24.46 29.14
CA HIS A 852 -19.10 23.78 29.12
C HIS A 852 -19.96 24.08 27.89
N SER A 853 -19.39 24.62 26.81
CA SER A 853 -20.15 24.93 25.60
C SER A 853 -20.78 23.68 24.99
N LEU A 854 -22.03 23.80 24.57
CA LEU A 854 -22.76 22.74 23.87
C LEU A 854 -22.51 22.76 22.34
N SER A 855 -21.88 23.82 21.81
CA SER A 855 -21.58 23.98 20.38
C SER A 855 -20.78 22.80 19.77
N PRO A 856 -19.78 22.21 20.46
CA PRO A 856 -19.11 21.01 19.96
C PRO A 856 -20.05 19.82 19.77
N THR A 857 -21.02 19.63 20.67
CA THR A 857 -22.02 18.55 20.53
C THR A 857 -22.88 18.79 19.29
N LEU A 858 -23.37 20.03 19.15
CA LEU A 858 -24.24 20.43 18.04
C LEU A 858 -23.56 20.27 16.67
N HIS A 859 -22.37 20.85 16.48
CA HIS A 859 -21.71 20.85 15.17
C HIS A 859 -21.09 19.49 14.80
N ASN A 860 -20.51 18.77 15.76
CA ASN A 860 -19.97 17.43 15.45
C ASN A 860 -21.08 16.45 15.04
N ALA A 861 -22.28 16.54 15.63
CA ALA A 861 -23.42 15.76 15.18
C ALA A 861 -23.82 16.09 13.74
N GLY A 862 -23.84 17.38 13.38
CA GLY A 862 -24.14 17.80 12.00
C GLY A 862 -23.09 17.34 10.99
N PHE A 863 -21.80 17.39 11.35
CA PHE A 863 -20.73 16.87 10.50
C PHE A 863 -20.84 15.36 10.32
N GLN A 864 -21.14 14.63 11.39
CA GLN A 864 -21.32 13.18 11.35
C GLN A 864 -22.50 12.77 10.46
N GLU A 865 -23.66 13.42 10.61
CA GLU A 865 -24.87 13.11 9.81
C GLU A 865 -24.65 13.30 8.31
N LEU A 866 -23.88 14.33 7.93
CA LEU A 866 -23.54 14.59 6.52
C LEU A 866 -22.24 13.90 6.05
N GLY A 867 -21.61 13.08 6.89
CA GLY A 867 -20.38 12.36 6.57
C GLY A 867 -19.12 13.23 6.44
N PHE A 868 -19.13 14.48 6.91
CA PHE A 868 -17.97 15.36 6.84
C PHE A 868 -16.87 14.95 7.84
N PRO A 869 -15.57 14.92 7.44
CA PRO A 869 -14.44 14.57 8.33
C PRO A 869 -14.12 15.61 9.41
N HIS A 870 -14.91 16.68 9.48
CA HIS A 870 -14.60 17.88 10.23
C HIS A 870 -14.74 17.66 11.73
N HIS A 871 -14.00 18.46 12.51
CA HIS A 871 -14.10 18.39 13.96
C HIS A 871 -14.23 19.78 14.56
N TYR A 872 -15.18 19.93 15.49
CA TYR A 872 -15.46 21.14 16.23
C TYR A 872 -15.00 21.02 17.68
N ARG A 873 -14.22 21.99 18.17
CA ARG A 873 -13.67 22.01 19.53
C ARG A 873 -13.74 23.37 20.22
N ILE A 874 -13.52 23.38 21.53
CA ILE A 874 -13.43 24.61 22.32
C ILE A 874 -11.99 25.11 22.32
N HIS A 875 -11.80 26.41 22.10
CA HIS A 875 -10.54 27.10 22.35
C HIS A 875 -10.83 28.29 23.28
N GLU A 876 -10.59 28.06 24.57
CA GLU A 876 -10.85 29.05 25.61
C GLU A 876 -9.66 30.00 25.76
N SER A 877 -9.93 31.31 25.73
CA SER A 877 -8.94 32.36 25.95
C SER A 877 -9.57 33.56 26.65
N GLU A 878 -8.83 34.22 27.53
CA GLU A 878 -9.29 35.43 28.23
C GLU A 878 -9.42 36.63 27.28
N ASN A 879 -8.55 36.71 26.27
CA ASN A 879 -8.50 37.79 25.28
C ASN A 879 -8.41 37.24 23.86
N VAL A 880 -8.69 38.08 22.86
CA VAL A 880 -8.29 37.81 21.48
C VAL A 880 -6.79 38.08 21.39
N ASP A 881 -6.00 37.03 21.57
CA ASP A 881 -4.54 37.07 21.70
C ASP A 881 -3.84 36.25 20.59
N GLN A 882 -2.52 36.13 20.72
CA GLN A 882 -1.68 35.37 19.78
C GLN A 882 -2.16 33.92 19.60
N THR A 883 -2.77 33.29 20.61
CA THR A 883 -3.26 31.91 20.47
C THR A 883 -4.44 31.83 19.51
N VAL A 884 -5.31 32.84 19.49
CA VAL A 884 -6.42 32.92 18.54
C VAL A 884 -5.89 33.19 17.13
N GLU A 885 -4.91 34.09 16.99
CA GLU A 885 -4.23 34.37 15.72
C GLU A 885 -3.55 33.11 15.13
N GLU A 886 -2.85 32.34 15.97
CA GLU A 886 -2.21 31.09 15.55
C GLU A 886 -3.24 30.08 15.06
N MET A 887 -4.40 29.96 15.72
CA MET A 887 -5.46 29.03 15.32
C MET A 887 -6.10 29.41 13.98
N ILE A 888 -6.46 30.67 13.77
CA ILE A 888 -7.11 31.12 12.51
C ILE A 888 -6.16 31.05 11.31
N ASN A 889 -4.84 31.08 11.54
CA ASN A 889 -3.81 30.99 10.50
C ASN A 889 -3.44 29.56 10.10
N ARG A 890 -3.96 28.53 10.79
CA ARG A 890 -3.67 27.14 10.41
C ARG A 890 -4.25 26.79 9.02
N PRO A 891 -3.54 25.98 8.22
CA PRO A 891 -4.03 25.56 6.90
C PRO A 891 -5.31 24.70 6.99
N ASP A 892 -5.51 23.99 8.12
CA ASP A 892 -6.69 23.16 8.37
C ASP A 892 -7.84 23.91 9.08
N PHE A 893 -7.74 25.22 9.36
CA PHE A 893 -8.82 25.97 10.00
C PHE A 893 -9.99 26.17 9.03
N GLY A 894 -11.17 25.68 9.43
CA GLY A 894 -12.40 25.71 8.63
C GLY A 894 -13.37 26.84 8.98
N GLY A 895 -13.24 27.45 10.16
CA GLY A 895 -14.14 28.48 10.67
C GLY A 895 -14.25 28.45 12.19
N ALA A 896 -14.91 29.43 12.77
CA ALA A 896 -15.14 29.44 14.21
C ALA A 896 -16.38 30.23 14.61
N SER A 897 -17.06 29.79 15.68
CA SER A 897 -17.95 30.66 16.44
C SER A 897 -17.14 31.49 17.42
N VAL A 898 -17.62 32.69 17.72
CA VAL A 898 -16.98 33.62 18.65
C VAL A 898 -18.03 34.03 19.67
N THR A 899 -17.70 33.91 20.94
CA THR A 899 -18.60 34.25 22.05
C THR A 899 -17.96 35.26 23.01
N PHE A 900 -18.64 35.57 24.10
CA PHE A 900 -18.18 36.53 25.10
C PHE A 900 -16.74 36.20 25.58
N PRO A 901 -15.86 37.20 25.76
CA PRO A 901 -16.02 38.64 25.46
C PRO A 901 -15.58 39.06 24.04
N HIS A 902 -15.21 38.11 23.17
CA HIS A 902 -14.40 38.35 21.98
C HIS A 902 -15.13 38.96 20.78
N LYS A 903 -16.49 38.95 20.78
CA LYS A 903 -17.31 39.35 19.62
C LYS A 903 -17.01 40.77 19.09
N LEU A 904 -16.56 41.69 19.95
CA LEU A 904 -16.26 43.08 19.55
C LEU A 904 -14.83 43.27 19.03
N GLN A 905 -13.92 42.33 19.31
CA GLN A 905 -12.50 42.47 19.02
C GLN A 905 -12.07 41.63 17.83
N ILE A 906 -12.69 40.46 17.63
CA ILE A 906 -12.25 39.47 16.64
C ILE A 906 -12.24 39.99 15.20
N GLY A 907 -13.15 40.93 14.88
CA GLY A 907 -13.26 41.50 13.53
C GLY A 907 -11.98 42.19 13.05
N LYS A 908 -11.08 42.61 13.96
CA LYS A 908 -9.79 43.22 13.61
C LYS A 908 -8.79 42.25 12.99
N LEU A 909 -9.00 40.94 13.16
CA LEU A 909 -8.14 39.89 12.63
C LEU A 909 -8.66 39.30 11.32
N LEU A 910 -9.79 39.80 10.79
CA LEU A 910 -10.46 39.25 9.61
C LEU A 910 -10.18 40.12 8.39
N ASP A 911 -10.11 39.50 7.21
CA ASP A 911 -9.86 40.21 5.96
C ASP A 911 -11.08 41.03 5.52
N THR A 912 -12.29 40.49 5.74
CA THR A 912 -13.56 41.14 5.39
C THR A 912 -14.62 40.85 6.43
N VAL A 913 -15.65 41.71 6.47
CA VAL A 913 -16.81 41.57 7.36
C VAL A 913 -18.09 41.82 6.56
N SER A 914 -19.12 41.02 6.78
CA SER A 914 -20.44 41.17 6.17
C SER A 914 -21.07 42.54 6.46
N GLU A 915 -21.96 43.01 5.59
CA GLU A 915 -22.70 44.26 5.81
C GLU A 915 -23.45 44.24 7.16
N GLN A 916 -24.08 43.11 7.46
CA GLN A 916 -24.77 42.87 8.72
C GLN A 916 -23.81 42.90 9.91
N GLY A 917 -22.65 42.27 9.79
CA GLY A 917 -21.60 42.28 10.82
C GLY A 917 -21.06 43.68 11.10
N GLN A 918 -20.92 44.52 10.07
CA GLN A 918 -20.54 45.93 10.21
C GLN A 918 -21.62 46.74 10.93
N ASN A 919 -22.88 46.60 10.50
CA ASN A 919 -24.03 47.29 11.11
C ASN A 919 -24.21 46.88 12.58
N ILE A 920 -24.08 45.59 12.89
CA ILE A 920 -24.12 45.06 14.26
C ILE A 920 -22.87 45.51 15.04
N GLY A 921 -21.71 45.63 14.40
CA GLY A 921 -20.43 45.97 15.06
C GLY A 921 -19.95 44.90 16.04
N ALA A 922 -20.37 43.64 15.84
CA ALA A 922 -19.95 42.48 16.62
C ALA A 922 -20.00 41.24 15.73
N ILE A 923 -18.97 40.41 15.79
CA ILE A 923 -18.80 39.20 14.97
C ILE A 923 -18.85 37.98 15.87
N ASN A 924 -19.78 37.06 15.57
CA ASN A 924 -19.90 35.78 16.29
C ASN A 924 -19.51 34.58 15.41
N THR A 925 -19.22 34.78 14.13
CA THR A 925 -18.97 33.71 13.16
C THR A 925 -17.84 34.09 12.22
N ILE A 926 -16.84 33.23 12.09
CA ILE A 926 -15.73 33.33 11.14
C ILE A 926 -15.92 32.24 10.08
N VAL A 927 -15.89 32.64 8.81
CA VAL A 927 -16.02 31.79 7.64
C VAL A 927 -14.75 31.89 6.81
N VAL A 928 -14.26 30.75 6.31
CA VAL A 928 -13.11 30.72 5.40
C VAL A 928 -13.61 30.70 3.96
N GLN A 929 -13.21 31.69 3.18
CA GLN A 929 -13.51 31.80 1.75
C GLN A 929 -12.24 31.68 0.91
N GLU A 930 -12.37 31.22 -0.32
CA GLU A 930 -11.27 31.23 -1.31
C GLU A 930 -11.62 32.19 -2.44
N ALA A 931 -10.75 33.15 -2.70
CA ALA A 931 -10.87 34.09 -3.80
C ALA A 931 -9.53 34.18 -4.53
N ASN A 932 -9.53 33.99 -5.86
CA ASN A 932 -8.32 34.04 -6.70
C ASN A 932 -7.18 33.13 -6.21
N GLY A 933 -7.50 31.94 -5.69
CA GLY A 933 -6.52 31.01 -5.14
C GLY A 933 -5.90 31.42 -3.80
N ARG A 934 -6.41 32.50 -3.17
CA ARG A 934 -6.00 32.96 -1.84
C ARG A 934 -7.12 32.71 -0.83
N ARG A 935 -6.73 32.19 0.34
CA ARG A 935 -7.58 32.06 1.52
C ARG A 935 -7.89 33.43 2.13
N MET A 936 -9.16 33.67 2.44
CA MET A 936 -9.66 34.89 3.09
C MET A 936 -10.55 34.53 4.29
N LEU A 937 -10.41 35.27 5.38
CA LEU A 937 -11.24 35.18 6.57
C LEU A 937 -12.36 36.22 6.51
N HIS A 938 -13.60 35.74 6.52
CA HIS A 938 -14.80 36.56 6.48
C HIS A 938 -15.55 36.51 7.82
N GLY A 939 -15.86 37.66 8.39
CA GLY A 939 -16.62 37.79 9.64
C GLY A 939 -18.11 38.04 9.40
N ASP A 940 -18.95 37.32 10.13
CA ASP A 940 -20.39 37.51 10.13
C ASP A 940 -20.98 37.43 11.56
N ASN A 941 -22.25 37.78 11.68
CA ASN A 941 -23.03 37.60 12.89
C ASN A 941 -24.25 36.72 12.61
N THR A 942 -24.37 35.57 13.24
CA THR A 942 -25.51 34.65 13.16
C THR A 942 -26.40 34.70 14.39
N ASP A 943 -26.02 35.42 15.45
CA ASP A 943 -26.88 35.60 16.63
C ASP A 943 -28.19 36.28 16.22
N TRP A 944 -28.13 37.32 15.35
CA TRP A 944 -29.33 38.02 14.88
C TRP A 944 -30.24 37.10 14.06
N ILE A 945 -29.66 36.15 13.33
CA ILE A 945 -30.40 35.11 12.59
C ILE A 945 -31.11 34.19 13.59
N GLY A 946 -30.41 33.74 14.64
CA GLY A 946 -30.98 32.92 15.71
C GLY A 946 -32.17 33.59 16.39
N ILE A 947 -31.99 34.84 16.82
CA ILE A 947 -33.04 35.66 17.44
C ILE A 947 -34.23 35.81 16.50
N ARG A 948 -34.00 36.21 15.23
CA ARG A 948 -35.06 36.38 14.24
C ARG A 948 -35.82 35.08 13.97
N ARG A 949 -35.11 33.95 13.84
CA ARG A 949 -35.72 32.62 13.63
C ARG A 949 -36.59 32.22 14.81
N CYS A 950 -36.14 32.41 16.05
CA CYS A 950 -36.95 32.16 17.25
C CYS A 950 -38.23 33.02 17.28
N ILE A 951 -38.11 34.33 17.03
CA ILE A 951 -39.27 35.23 16.99
C ILE A 951 -40.25 34.82 15.88
N THR A 952 -39.75 34.49 14.69
CA THR A 952 -40.61 34.04 13.57
C THR A 952 -41.32 32.72 13.89
N LYS A 953 -40.63 31.77 14.55
CA LYS A 953 -41.21 30.50 15.02
C LYS A 953 -42.24 30.70 16.14
N SER A 954 -42.32 31.89 16.74
CA SER A 954 -43.34 32.16 17.76
C SER A 954 -44.75 32.05 17.17
N GLY A 955 -44.90 32.38 15.88
CA GLY A 955 -46.17 32.48 15.16
C GLY A 955 -46.80 33.88 15.26
N ILE A 956 -46.20 34.79 16.03
CA ILE A 956 -46.69 36.16 16.20
C ILE A 956 -46.31 37.00 14.98
N GLN A 957 -47.32 37.66 14.40
CA GLN A 957 -47.18 38.53 13.23
C GLN A 957 -47.51 39.98 13.62
N ASP A 958 -46.95 40.93 12.85
CA ASP A 958 -47.11 42.38 12.99
C ASP A 958 -46.61 42.98 14.31
N PHE A 959 -45.38 43.48 14.28
CA PHE A 959 -44.72 44.21 15.38
C PHE A 959 -44.66 45.73 15.13
N SER A 960 -45.32 46.22 14.06
CA SER A 960 -45.10 47.56 13.49
C SER A 960 -45.45 48.74 14.42
N LEU A 961 -46.24 48.50 15.47
CA LEU A 961 -46.64 49.49 16.47
C LEU A 961 -46.15 49.15 17.89
N SER A 962 -45.36 48.09 18.04
CA SER A 962 -44.95 47.55 19.34
C SER A 962 -43.50 47.89 19.67
N SER A 963 -43.18 47.81 20.95
CA SER A 963 -41.85 48.10 21.48
C SER A 963 -41.10 46.82 21.81
N ALA A 964 -39.78 46.84 21.63
CA ALA A 964 -38.88 45.76 21.99
C ALA A 964 -37.88 46.22 23.05
N LEU A 965 -37.67 45.40 24.06
CA LEU A 965 -36.76 45.63 25.18
C LEU A 965 -35.52 44.73 25.05
N VAL A 966 -34.33 45.30 25.08
CA VAL A 966 -33.05 44.58 25.08
C VAL A 966 -32.29 44.85 26.38
N LEU A 967 -31.89 43.78 27.06
CA LEU A 967 -31.11 43.87 28.29
C LEU A 967 -29.63 43.63 28.01
N GLY A 968 -28.81 44.64 28.28
CA GLY A 968 -27.38 44.67 28.01
C GLY A 968 -27.00 45.52 26.80
N ALA A 969 -25.70 45.78 26.64
CA ALA A 969 -25.15 46.55 25.51
C ALA A 969 -23.94 45.85 24.84
N GLY A 970 -23.79 44.54 25.08
CA GLY A 970 -22.71 43.70 24.52
C GLY A 970 -22.97 43.24 23.09
N GLY A 971 -22.15 42.30 22.60
CA GLY A 971 -22.24 41.77 21.24
C GLY A 971 -23.59 41.09 20.92
N ALA A 972 -24.16 40.34 21.86
CA ALA A 972 -25.49 39.74 21.71
C ALA A 972 -26.60 40.79 21.67
N ALA A 973 -26.53 41.82 22.52
CA ALA A 973 -27.50 42.93 22.51
C ALA A 973 -27.46 43.72 21.19
N ARG A 974 -26.25 43.92 20.62
CA ARG A 974 -26.08 44.52 19.28
C ARG A 974 -26.79 43.70 18.20
N ALA A 975 -26.66 42.38 18.23
CA ALA A 975 -27.34 41.49 17.29
C ALA A 975 -28.87 41.48 17.51
N ALA A 976 -29.33 41.57 18.76
CA ALA A 976 -30.75 41.69 19.09
C ALA A 976 -31.36 42.98 18.52
N CYS A 977 -30.70 44.13 18.71
CA CYS A 977 -31.16 45.42 18.18
C CYS A 977 -31.27 45.39 16.64
N TYR A 978 -30.29 44.76 15.97
CA TYR A 978 -30.36 44.58 14.52
C TYR A 978 -31.51 43.66 14.10
N ALA A 979 -31.72 42.53 14.78
CA ALA A 979 -32.86 41.65 14.52
C ALA A 979 -34.20 42.41 14.67
N ILE A 980 -34.33 43.23 15.73
CA ILE A 980 -35.50 44.08 16.01
C ILE A 980 -35.77 45.06 14.86
N GLN A 981 -34.73 45.78 14.40
CA GLN A 981 -34.85 46.67 13.25
C GLN A 981 -35.34 45.91 12.00
N THR A 982 -34.74 44.75 11.70
CA THR A 982 -35.15 43.95 10.53
C THR A 982 -36.55 43.34 10.63
N LEU A 983 -37.08 43.19 11.85
CA LEU A 983 -38.43 42.70 12.11
C LEU A 983 -39.48 43.83 12.11
N GLY A 984 -39.06 45.09 11.99
CA GLY A 984 -39.94 46.24 11.81
C GLY A 984 -40.64 46.72 13.08
N PHE A 985 -40.02 46.59 14.26
CA PHE A 985 -40.55 47.19 15.49
C PHE A 985 -40.57 48.73 15.41
N HIS A 986 -41.49 49.37 16.14
CA HIS A 986 -41.58 50.84 16.16
C HIS A 986 -40.55 51.47 17.12
N GLU A 987 -40.34 50.82 18.26
CA GLU A 987 -39.53 51.38 19.35
C GLU A 987 -38.59 50.33 19.94
N LEU A 988 -37.35 50.75 20.20
CA LEU A 988 -36.29 49.97 20.82
C LEU A 988 -35.90 50.57 22.17
N ILE A 989 -36.04 49.79 23.23
CA ILE A 989 -35.66 50.16 24.59
C ILE A 989 -34.43 49.34 24.96
N VAL A 990 -33.34 49.99 25.36
CA VAL A 990 -32.10 49.32 25.78
C VAL A 990 -31.82 49.63 27.25
N ILE A 991 -31.65 48.58 28.06
CA ILE A 991 -31.31 48.71 29.47
C ILE A 991 -29.89 48.20 29.68
N ASN A 992 -29.04 49.03 30.29
CA ASN A 992 -27.70 48.62 30.65
C ASN A 992 -27.19 49.39 31.88
N ARG A 993 -26.44 48.71 32.77
CA ARG A 993 -25.87 49.33 33.98
C ARG A 993 -25.05 50.59 33.73
N THR A 994 -24.50 50.75 32.53
CA THR A 994 -23.79 51.94 32.10
C THR A 994 -24.61 52.63 31.02
N LEU A 995 -25.24 53.77 31.37
CA LEU A 995 -26.13 54.51 30.47
C LEU A 995 -25.45 54.87 29.15
N SER A 996 -24.21 55.37 29.20
CA SER A 996 -23.48 55.79 27.99
C SER A 996 -23.33 54.67 26.95
N LYS A 997 -23.20 53.40 27.38
CA LYS A 997 -23.13 52.25 26.47
C LYS A 997 -24.49 51.92 25.84
N ALA A 998 -25.59 52.11 26.57
CA ALA A 998 -26.94 51.95 26.02
C ALA A 998 -27.28 53.08 25.04
N THR A 999 -26.90 54.32 25.35
CA THR A 999 -27.05 55.48 24.46
C THR A 999 -26.19 55.32 23.19
N GLU A 1000 -24.95 54.85 23.32
CA GLU A 1000 -24.10 54.53 22.16
C GLU A 1000 -24.76 53.47 21.28
N LEU A 1001 -25.28 52.39 21.87
CA LEU A 1001 -25.92 51.31 21.12
C LEU A 1001 -27.18 51.79 20.38
N THR A 1002 -28.07 52.51 21.07
CA THR A 1002 -29.31 53.04 20.49
C THR A 1002 -29.06 54.05 19.38
N SER A 1003 -28.00 54.88 19.49
CA SER A 1003 -27.63 55.85 18.44
C SER A 1003 -27.33 55.23 17.07
N ARG A 1004 -27.04 53.92 17.02
CA ARG A 1004 -26.77 53.18 15.76
C ARG A 1004 -28.05 52.77 15.03
N PHE A 1005 -29.21 52.92 15.65
CA PHE A 1005 -30.52 52.50 15.13
C PHE A 1005 -31.47 53.70 15.02
N SER A 1006 -31.05 54.76 14.32
CA SER A 1006 -31.78 56.03 14.20
C SER A 1006 -33.14 55.92 13.46
N GLU A 1007 -33.40 54.80 12.78
CA GLU A 1007 -34.67 54.50 12.13
C GLU A 1007 -35.77 54.08 13.12
N LEU A 1008 -35.39 53.70 14.35
CA LEU A 1008 -36.30 53.32 15.42
C LEU A 1008 -36.47 54.48 16.40
N LYS A 1009 -37.64 54.56 17.06
CA LYS A 1009 -37.75 55.36 18.29
C LYS A 1009 -36.92 54.67 19.37
N THR A 1010 -35.89 55.30 19.92
CA THR A 1010 -35.00 54.65 20.89
C THR A 1010 -35.03 55.27 22.27
N GLN A 1011 -35.03 54.46 23.32
CA GLN A 1011 -34.88 54.89 24.71
C GLN A 1011 -33.80 54.07 25.42
N ALA A 1012 -33.08 54.68 26.36
CA ALA A 1012 -31.99 54.04 27.09
C ALA A 1012 -32.12 54.31 28.60
N PHE A 1013 -32.04 53.25 29.41
CA PHE A 1013 -32.19 53.32 30.87
C PHE A 1013 -31.09 52.55 31.60
N THR A 1014 -30.92 52.85 32.89
CA THR A 1014 -29.93 52.19 33.73
C THR A 1014 -30.45 50.95 34.45
N SER A 1015 -31.78 50.85 34.65
CA SER A 1015 -32.43 49.74 35.35
C SER A 1015 -33.81 49.39 34.75
N LEU A 1016 -34.30 48.19 35.08
CA LEU A 1016 -35.64 47.72 34.69
C LEU A 1016 -36.76 48.53 35.35
N GLU A 1017 -36.58 48.91 36.61
CA GLU A 1017 -37.55 49.73 37.35
C GLU A 1017 -37.68 51.15 36.75
N GLU A 1018 -36.58 51.74 36.30
CA GLU A 1018 -36.60 53.03 35.61
C GLU A 1018 -37.38 52.94 34.29
N ALA A 1019 -37.18 51.86 33.52
CA ALA A 1019 -37.90 51.63 32.28
C ALA A 1019 -39.40 51.37 32.52
N ASP A 1020 -39.76 50.54 33.51
CA ASP A 1020 -41.17 50.22 33.84
C ASP A 1020 -41.97 51.47 34.26
N ASN A 1021 -41.33 52.40 34.98
CA ASN A 1021 -41.98 53.64 35.42
C ASN A 1021 -42.01 54.76 34.36
N ALA A 1022 -41.06 54.76 33.42
CA ALA A 1022 -40.89 55.86 32.45
C ALA A 1022 -41.56 55.59 31.10
N VAL A 1023 -41.86 54.32 30.79
CA VAL A 1023 -42.27 53.89 29.46
C VAL A 1023 -43.78 53.57 29.44
N ASP A 1024 -44.56 54.40 28.75
CA ASP A 1024 -45.94 54.06 28.34
C ASP A 1024 -45.88 53.37 26.96
N ALA A 1025 -45.43 52.12 26.92
CA ALA A 1025 -45.25 51.38 25.66
C ALA A 1025 -45.65 49.90 25.74
N ASP A 1026 -46.22 49.40 24.64
CA ASP A 1026 -46.63 48.00 24.49
C ASP A 1026 -45.42 47.12 24.14
N ILE A 1027 -44.72 46.63 25.17
CA ILE A 1027 -43.56 45.75 25.02
C ILE A 1027 -44.02 44.35 24.61
N ARG A 1028 -43.70 43.94 23.37
CA ARG A 1028 -44.04 42.60 22.84
C ARG A 1028 -42.85 41.69 22.61
N LEU A 1029 -41.64 42.20 22.80
CA LEU A 1029 -40.41 41.42 22.72
C LEU A 1029 -39.45 41.83 23.83
N ILE A 1030 -38.93 40.87 24.57
CA ILE A 1030 -37.82 41.04 25.50
C ILE A 1030 -36.68 40.15 25.03
N VAL A 1031 -35.47 40.71 24.85
CA VAL A 1031 -34.25 39.94 24.58
C VAL A 1031 -33.26 40.15 25.73
N ALA A 1032 -33.10 39.13 26.57
CA ALA A 1032 -32.16 39.15 27.68
C ALA A 1032 -30.76 38.75 27.17
N CYS A 1033 -29.82 39.71 27.15
CA CYS A 1033 -28.45 39.50 26.66
C CYS A 1033 -27.39 39.65 27.76
N ILE A 1034 -27.77 39.44 29.01
CA ILE A 1034 -26.91 39.54 30.20
C ILE A 1034 -26.63 38.14 30.77
N PRO A 1035 -25.54 37.95 31.53
CA PRO A 1035 -25.34 36.74 32.32
C PRO A 1035 -26.55 36.50 33.24
N ALA A 1036 -27.00 35.26 33.35
CA ALA A 1036 -28.19 34.94 34.12
C ALA A 1036 -28.06 35.25 35.63
N ASP A 1037 -26.84 35.16 36.18
CA ASP A 1037 -26.56 35.44 37.60
C ASP A 1037 -26.65 36.95 37.93
N ASP A 1038 -26.68 37.84 36.93
CA ASP A 1038 -26.74 39.28 37.13
C ASP A 1038 -28.17 39.78 37.44
N LEU A 1039 -29.20 38.97 37.22
CA LEU A 1039 -30.60 39.37 37.37
C LEU A 1039 -31.47 38.28 38.04
N GLY A 1040 -31.73 38.47 39.34
CA GLY A 1040 -32.67 37.66 40.12
C GLY A 1040 -34.14 38.00 39.81
N GLU A 1041 -35.02 37.04 40.05
CA GLU A 1041 -36.47 37.14 39.85
C GLU A 1041 -37.09 38.34 40.60
N ASP A 1042 -36.57 38.63 41.80
CA ASP A 1042 -37.00 39.72 42.68
C ASP A 1042 -36.79 41.13 42.10
N LYS A 1043 -35.94 41.26 41.07
CA LYS A 1043 -35.55 42.54 40.46
C LYS A 1043 -36.24 42.82 39.13
N ILE A 1044 -37.22 42.00 38.76
CA ILE A 1044 -37.89 42.04 37.45
C ILE A 1044 -39.32 42.55 37.65
N PRO A 1045 -39.65 43.80 37.24
CA PRO A 1045 -41.00 44.31 37.33
C PRO A 1045 -41.97 43.51 36.46
N THR A 1046 -43.08 43.05 37.04
CA THR A 1046 -44.14 42.30 36.32
C THR A 1046 -44.91 43.19 35.32
N GLY A 1047 -44.85 44.51 35.50
CA GLY A 1047 -45.41 45.51 34.58
C GLY A 1047 -44.89 45.36 33.16
N LEU A 1048 -43.60 45.00 32.99
CA LEU A 1048 -42.95 44.79 31.69
C LEU A 1048 -43.59 43.66 30.84
N PHE A 1049 -44.33 42.76 31.49
CA PHE A 1049 -45.03 41.64 30.83
C PHE A 1049 -46.52 41.92 30.59
N SER A 1050 -47.01 43.12 30.97
CA SER A 1050 -48.40 43.54 30.82
C SER A 1050 -48.64 44.14 29.43
N THR A 1051 -48.52 43.30 28.39
CA THR A 1051 -48.79 43.69 26.99
C THR A 1051 -50.27 43.57 26.63
N THR A 1052 -50.70 44.36 25.63
CA THR A 1052 -52.04 44.29 25.03
C THR A 1052 -52.25 43.07 24.13
N GLY A 1053 -51.18 42.36 23.76
CA GLY A 1053 -51.21 41.19 22.86
C GLY A 1053 -50.33 40.01 23.32
N GLN A 1054 -49.89 39.17 22.38
CA GLN A 1054 -48.92 38.10 22.66
C GLN A 1054 -47.50 38.64 22.66
N GLY A 1055 -46.68 38.22 23.63
CA GLY A 1055 -45.28 38.62 23.77
C GLY A 1055 -44.28 37.48 23.54
N VAL A 1056 -43.03 37.81 23.22
CA VAL A 1056 -41.92 36.85 23.11
C VAL A 1056 -40.79 37.25 24.05
N LEU A 1057 -40.34 36.30 24.87
CA LEU A 1057 -39.06 36.41 25.57
C LEU A 1057 -38.03 35.55 24.85
N VAL A 1058 -36.89 36.15 24.51
CA VAL A 1058 -35.70 35.46 24.02
C VAL A 1058 -34.59 35.61 25.06
N GLU A 1059 -34.23 34.50 25.69
CA GLU A 1059 -33.11 34.44 26.62
C GLU A 1059 -31.84 34.02 25.85
N MET A 1060 -30.76 34.82 25.93
CA MET A 1060 -29.48 34.47 25.30
C MET A 1060 -28.61 33.61 26.23
N ALA A 1061 -28.83 33.65 27.55
CA ALA A 1061 -28.13 32.80 28.50
C ALA A 1061 -28.74 31.38 28.50
N TYR A 1062 -27.93 30.35 28.22
CA TYR A 1062 -28.39 28.96 28.27
C TYR A 1062 -28.03 28.24 29.58
N ARG A 1063 -27.32 28.94 30.49
CA ARG A 1063 -27.00 28.42 31.83
C ARG A 1063 -27.29 29.51 32.88
N PRO A 1064 -28.08 29.19 33.94
CA PRO A 1064 -28.87 27.97 34.13
C PRO A 1064 -29.95 27.78 33.05
N GLN A 1065 -30.55 26.58 32.96
CA GLN A 1065 -31.57 26.27 31.94
C GLN A 1065 -32.85 27.13 32.07
N VAL A 1066 -33.12 27.62 33.28
CA VAL A 1066 -34.24 28.53 33.58
C VAL A 1066 -33.65 29.73 34.32
N THR A 1067 -33.78 30.92 33.75
CA THR A 1067 -33.33 32.19 34.34
C THR A 1067 -34.47 32.89 35.08
N GLY A 1068 -34.16 33.85 35.96
CA GLY A 1068 -35.20 34.64 36.64
C GLY A 1068 -36.17 35.32 35.66
N MET A 1069 -35.66 35.84 34.54
CA MET A 1069 -36.46 36.45 33.47
C MET A 1069 -37.43 35.45 32.84
N MET A 1070 -36.99 34.22 32.62
CA MET A 1070 -37.87 33.16 32.12
C MET A 1070 -38.94 32.78 33.14
N THR A 1071 -38.60 32.68 34.42
CA THR A 1071 -39.55 32.36 35.49
C THR A 1071 -40.68 33.39 35.55
N VAL A 1072 -40.34 34.69 35.55
CA VAL A 1072 -41.34 35.76 35.54
C VAL A 1072 -42.19 35.70 34.26
N ALA A 1073 -41.57 35.59 33.08
CA ALA A 1073 -42.29 35.51 31.82
C ALA A 1073 -43.30 34.35 31.76
N GLN A 1074 -42.93 33.19 32.32
CA GLN A 1074 -43.80 32.01 32.37
C GLN A 1074 -45.04 32.19 33.25
N MET A 1075 -45.03 33.15 34.20
CA MET A 1075 -46.24 33.50 34.97
C MET A 1075 -47.30 34.20 34.11
N HIS A 1076 -46.92 34.70 32.93
CA HIS A 1076 -47.80 35.39 31.99
C HIS A 1076 -48.09 34.50 30.78
N SER A 1077 -49.26 33.86 30.74
CA SER A 1077 -49.66 32.90 29.68
C SER A 1077 -49.66 33.45 28.25
N GLN A 1078 -49.67 34.78 28.10
CA GLN A 1078 -49.59 35.50 26.82
C GLN A 1078 -48.16 35.50 26.22
N TRP A 1079 -47.14 35.10 27.01
CA TRP A 1079 -45.73 35.16 26.64
C TRP A 1079 -45.18 33.80 26.24
N LYS A 1080 -44.52 33.77 25.07
CA LYS A 1080 -43.77 32.61 24.60
C LYS A 1080 -42.29 32.78 24.92
N VAL A 1081 -41.73 31.81 25.63
CA VAL A 1081 -40.33 31.84 26.08
C VAL A 1081 -39.47 30.96 25.18
N TYR A 1082 -38.42 31.55 24.61
CA TYR A 1082 -37.30 30.87 23.96
C TYR A 1082 -36.08 30.92 24.87
N ARG A 1083 -35.54 29.75 25.18
CA ARG A 1083 -34.41 29.55 26.07
C ARG A 1083 -33.11 29.78 25.32
N GLY A 1084 -32.01 29.98 26.05
CA GLY A 1084 -30.69 30.11 25.43
C GLY A 1084 -30.28 28.89 24.58
N VAL A 1085 -30.74 27.68 24.92
CA VAL A 1085 -30.50 26.48 24.09
C VAL A 1085 -31.23 26.53 22.75
N ASP A 1086 -32.42 27.13 22.72
CA ASP A 1086 -33.22 27.24 21.49
C ASP A 1086 -32.56 28.26 20.54
N ILE A 1087 -31.95 29.33 21.07
CA ILE A 1087 -31.16 30.28 20.30
C ILE A 1087 -29.84 29.67 19.81
N LEU A 1088 -29.16 28.91 20.68
CA LEU A 1088 -27.93 28.20 20.31
C LEU A 1088 -28.15 27.27 19.10
N GLU A 1089 -29.29 26.56 19.08
CA GLU A 1089 -29.69 25.75 17.93
C GLU A 1089 -29.82 26.61 16.66
N GLU A 1090 -30.67 27.65 16.68
CA GLU A 1090 -30.97 28.42 15.48
C GLU A 1090 -29.76 29.17 14.90
N GLN A 1091 -28.92 29.76 15.76
CA GLN A 1091 -27.68 30.39 15.32
C GLN A 1091 -26.65 29.35 14.85
N GLY A 1092 -26.59 28.19 15.52
CA GLY A 1092 -25.67 27.11 15.17
C GLY A 1092 -26.02 26.47 13.82
N TYR A 1093 -27.31 26.37 13.47
CA TYR A 1093 -27.74 25.95 12.15
C TYR A 1093 -27.27 26.92 11.07
N ALA A 1094 -27.42 28.22 11.29
CA ALA A 1094 -26.93 29.23 10.35
C ALA A 1094 -25.39 29.19 10.19
N GLN A 1095 -24.65 29.00 11.29
CA GLN A 1095 -23.19 28.80 11.25
C GLN A 1095 -22.80 27.57 10.44
N PHE A 1096 -23.50 26.46 10.67
CA PHE A 1096 -23.26 25.21 9.94
C PHE A 1096 -23.51 25.38 8.44
N GLU A 1097 -24.58 26.07 8.06
CA GLU A 1097 -24.93 26.39 6.67
C GLU A 1097 -23.82 27.23 6.00
N LEU A 1098 -23.32 28.26 6.70
CA LEU A 1098 -22.23 29.12 6.21
C LEU A 1098 -20.91 28.37 6.02
N TRP A 1099 -20.58 27.42 6.91
CA TRP A 1099 -19.32 26.68 6.82
C TRP A 1099 -19.34 25.55 5.80
N THR A 1100 -20.49 24.89 5.61
CA THR A 1100 -20.58 23.68 4.79
C THR A 1100 -21.21 23.93 3.42
N GLY A 1101 -21.94 25.03 3.23
CA GLY A 1101 -22.75 25.27 2.03
C GLY A 1101 -23.91 24.27 1.87
N ARG A 1102 -24.29 23.57 2.96
CA ARG A 1102 -25.39 22.60 3.02
C ARG A 1102 -26.41 23.05 4.05
N GLN A 1103 -27.67 22.67 3.85
CA GLN A 1103 -28.70 22.85 4.88
C GLN A 1103 -28.30 22.07 6.14
N ALA A 1104 -28.51 22.67 7.31
CA ALA A 1104 -28.20 22.01 8.57
C ALA A 1104 -29.13 20.79 8.78
N PRO A 1105 -28.61 19.61 9.17
CA PRO A 1105 -29.43 18.46 9.54
C PRO A 1105 -30.07 18.68 10.92
N VAL A 1106 -31.10 19.52 10.95
CA VAL A 1106 -31.72 20.08 12.16
C VAL A 1106 -32.11 19.01 13.17
N GLU A 1107 -32.70 17.90 12.73
CA GLU A 1107 -33.18 16.84 13.63
C GLU A 1107 -32.03 16.10 14.33
N ALA A 1108 -30.99 15.69 13.58
CA ALA A 1108 -29.82 15.01 14.15
C ALA A 1108 -29.07 15.92 15.14
N MET A 1109 -28.85 17.17 14.73
CA MET A 1109 -28.19 18.19 15.56
C MET A 1109 -28.97 18.50 16.85
N ARG A 1110 -30.30 18.66 16.77
CA ARG A 1110 -31.18 18.86 17.93
C ARG A 1110 -31.18 17.65 18.86
N SER A 1111 -31.29 16.45 18.30
CA SER A 1111 -31.35 15.21 19.07
C SER A 1111 -30.07 15.00 19.89
N ALA A 1112 -28.91 15.31 19.30
CA ALA A 1112 -27.63 15.24 20.00
C ALA A 1112 -27.54 16.23 21.18
N LEU A 1113 -28.04 17.47 21.00
CA LEU A 1113 -28.11 18.43 22.09
C LEU A 1113 -29.05 17.98 23.22
N GLN A 1114 -30.24 17.48 22.87
CA GLN A 1114 -31.21 16.99 23.85
C GLN A 1114 -30.66 15.81 24.65
N ALA A 1115 -30.01 14.84 23.99
CA ALA A 1115 -29.35 13.73 24.66
C ALA A 1115 -28.26 14.20 25.62
N ARG A 1116 -27.47 15.20 25.23
CA ARG A 1116 -26.43 15.77 26.09
C ARG A 1116 -27.02 16.49 27.31
N LEU A 1117 -28.09 17.26 27.12
CA LEU A 1117 -28.82 17.94 28.20
C LEU A 1117 -29.50 16.98 29.17
N ALA A 1118 -29.98 15.83 28.70
CA ALA A 1118 -30.57 14.79 29.55
C ALA A 1118 -29.49 14.02 30.36
N SER A 1119 -28.26 13.98 29.86
CA SER A 1119 -27.12 13.31 30.51
C SER A 1119 -26.33 14.18 31.49
N ALA A 1120 -26.61 15.49 31.54
CA ALA A 1120 -25.92 16.50 32.31
C ALA A 1120 -26.78 16.96 33.49
#